data_AF-A0AA92S7X1-F1
#
_entry.id   AF-A0AA92S7X1-F1
#
_cell.length_a   1.000
_cell.length_b   1.000
_cell.length_c   1.000
_cell.angle_alpha   90.00
_cell.angle_beta   90.00
_cell.angle_gamma   90.00
#
_symmetry.space_group_name_H-M   'P 1'
#
loop_
_entity.id
_entity.type
_entity.pdbx_description
1 polymer ?
#
loop_
_entity_poly.entity_id
_entity_poly.type
_entity_poly.pdbx_seq_one_letter_code
_entity_poly.pdbx_strand_id
1 'polypeptide(L)'
;MDDMRKKWMGKVLSVGLLSVVLVGGQVPAQAAGDNIRVALFVDTGQGYRGVVPSVTLTAENGMEVVLNGPEGKTDLPELKGDATRYRVDEYHLIVAETGDWNRAQQIAQQMSQRKYEGSIQVAKRNGQNVYQVVSGTYDTYQAAANQAKTVAQAIGQNPLVKGPHRLEAGKFKSLEEAEQFQASFEAAGIPAYPVMVSDGDKVKYAVWIGDEVSPEAVKELKRRANAAFPSFSYQEPDSQSYVILKQDVYGSPDEVIWKYVFSPQVKLTVEANKAGDESVIGVVEREQRTYRGEMELSEYNGHLTLVNELPMEEYLYGVVGSEMAPGWPMEALKTQAVLSRTRAVWQGNKYGVANVSDTVFEQAYYGYTKESDDVRKAVDETEGEIIYYQGKPAESLFYSNAGGMTADGTEVWGNPVPYLRSVESKDTYPMDNASVWYRVALADGTLGYVRNDLVTETGQSNSEGKRIAVISTENTNLRSGPSTTTHRVLSVLPTGAEVTILSEVKEENAYSWTRGPFTSTEVAAMINAAHDKNKAPRISGNVTSLKVTERGPSGRVIAMEANGKSIVVSSPDAFRSVFQQGGSPLRSTKFEVEMVNGSQFIFRGTGFGHGLGVSQYGARAMAEEGYDYKDILQHYYQDVTIEK
;
A
#
# COMPACT_ATOMS: atom_id res chain seq x y z
N MET A 1 -5.09 -10.20 -16.23
CA MET A 1 -3.98 -9.23 -16.40
C MET A 1 -4.44 -7.76 -16.47
N ASP A 2 -5.68 -7.46 -16.89
CA ASP A 2 -6.15 -6.08 -17.06
C ASP A 2 -6.67 -5.42 -15.76
N ASP A 3 -7.03 -6.22 -14.76
CA ASP A 3 -7.55 -5.73 -13.47
C ASP A 3 -6.44 -5.36 -12.46
N MET A 4 -5.25 -5.96 -12.57
CA MET A 4 -4.05 -5.57 -11.81
C MET A 4 -3.53 -4.18 -12.21
N ARG A 5 -3.73 -3.76 -13.46
CA ARG A 5 -3.24 -2.46 -13.96
C ARG A 5 -4.09 -1.28 -13.48
N LYS A 6 -5.39 -1.49 -13.25
CA LYS A 6 -6.31 -0.43 -12.81
C LYS A 6 -6.12 -0.06 -11.34
N LYS A 7 -5.78 -1.00 -10.45
CA LYS A 7 -5.46 -0.72 -9.04
C LYS A 7 -4.18 0.12 -8.88
N TRP A 8 -3.22 -0.01 -9.80
CA TRP A 8 -1.95 0.72 -9.79
C TRP A 8 -2.08 2.24 -9.98
N MET A 9 -3.19 2.72 -10.55
CA MET A 9 -3.33 4.11 -11.01
C MET A 9 -3.90 5.09 -9.97
N GLY A 10 -4.41 4.62 -8.83
CA GLY A 10 -5.29 5.45 -7.98
C GLY A 10 -4.66 6.17 -6.77
N LYS A 11 -3.41 5.88 -6.38
CA LYS A 11 -2.85 6.43 -5.12
C LYS A 11 -1.38 6.86 -5.17
N VAL A 12 -0.76 6.85 -6.34
CA VAL A 12 0.57 7.45 -6.49
C VAL A 12 0.35 8.95 -6.74
N LEU A 13 1.09 9.78 -6.02
CA LEU A 13 1.11 11.24 -6.11
C LEU A 13 0.11 11.98 -5.20
N SER A 14 0.56 12.31 -4.00
CA SER A 14 1.04 13.69 -3.77
C SER A 14 1.20 13.97 -2.27
N VAL A 15 2.33 13.57 -1.69
CA VAL A 15 2.75 14.10 -0.38
C VAL A 15 4.20 14.55 -0.52
N GLY A 16 4.41 15.85 -0.37
CA GLY A 16 5.74 16.44 -0.43
C GLY A 16 6.61 15.86 0.67
N LEU A 17 7.88 15.62 0.35
CA LEU A 17 8.94 15.43 1.32
C LEU A 17 8.94 16.66 2.24
N LEU A 18 8.38 16.49 3.43
CA LEU A 18 8.59 17.43 4.54
C LEU A 18 10.05 17.25 4.95
N SER A 19 10.86 18.25 4.63
CA SER A 19 12.19 18.43 5.21
C SER A 19 12.01 18.56 6.73
N VAL A 20 12.21 17.47 7.48
CA VAL A 20 12.25 17.53 8.93
C VAL A 20 13.55 18.23 9.32
N VAL A 21 13.42 19.48 9.75
CA VAL A 21 14.46 20.18 10.49
C VAL A 21 14.58 19.47 11.84
N LEU A 22 15.72 18.80 12.06
CA LEU A 22 16.12 18.26 13.34
C LEU A 22 16.14 19.38 14.39
N VAL A 23 15.16 19.39 15.29
CA VAL A 23 15.24 20.06 16.58
C VAL A 23 15.24 18.96 17.63
N GLY A 24 16.22 19.02 18.53
CA GLY A 24 16.73 17.88 19.27
C GLY A 24 15.76 17.28 20.29
N GLY A 25 16.10 16.04 20.69
CA GLY A 25 15.93 15.65 22.08
C GLY A 25 15.12 14.39 22.38
N GLN A 26 15.15 13.35 21.55
CA GLN A 26 14.99 11.97 22.02
C GLN A 26 15.93 11.07 21.23
N VAL A 27 16.78 10.32 21.93
CA VAL A 27 17.66 9.31 21.34
C VAL A 27 16.75 8.28 20.65
N PRO A 28 16.84 8.08 19.33
CA PRO A 28 16.05 7.06 18.67
C PRO A 28 16.45 5.70 19.25
N ALA A 29 15.47 4.91 19.66
CA ALA A 29 15.69 3.51 19.98
C ALA A 29 16.37 2.86 18.77
N GLN A 30 17.60 2.41 18.98
CA GLN A 30 18.41 1.69 18.02
C GLN A 30 17.61 0.47 17.58
N ALA A 31 17.29 0.35 16.29
CA ALA A 31 16.69 -0.86 15.76
C ALA A 31 17.65 -2.02 16.09
N ALA A 32 17.17 -2.96 16.89
CA ALA A 32 17.95 -4.08 17.38
C ALA A 32 17.93 -5.17 16.30
N GLY A 33 19.10 -5.50 15.73
CA GLY A 33 19.30 -6.69 14.89
C GLY A 33 19.72 -6.42 13.44
N ASP A 34 20.21 -7.48 12.79
CA ASP A 34 20.56 -7.54 11.36
C ASP A 34 19.33 -7.64 10.44
N ASN A 35 18.12 -7.77 11.02
CA ASN A 35 16.85 -7.92 10.32
C ASN A 35 16.22 -6.57 9.96
N ILE A 36 15.45 -6.56 8.87
CA ILE A 36 14.61 -5.43 8.50
C ILE A 36 13.20 -5.61 9.07
N ARG A 37 12.65 -4.52 9.61
CA ARG A 37 11.29 -4.45 10.15
C ARG A 37 10.40 -3.63 9.23
N VAL A 38 9.33 -4.23 8.73
CA VAL A 38 8.40 -3.62 7.76
C VAL A 38 7.04 -3.40 8.41
N ALA A 39 6.60 -2.14 8.53
CA ALA A 39 5.28 -1.82 9.02
C ALA A 39 4.21 -2.23 8.00
N LEU A 40 3.40 -3.21 8.36
CA LEU A 40 2.18 -3.55 7.63
C LEU A 40 1.05 -2.66 8.18
N PHE A 41 0.72 -2.74 9.46
CA PHE A 41 -0.29 -1.84 10.05
C PHE A 41 0.34 -1.01 11.16
N VAL A 42 0.21 0.31 11.10
CA VAL A 42 0.72 1.26 12.10
C VAL A 42 0.03 2.62 11.97
N ASP A 43 -0.10 3.32 13.10
CA ASP A 43 -0.37 4.76 13.14
C ASP A 43 0.79 5.50 13.81
N THR A 44 1.51 6.29 13.02
CA THR A 44 2.62 7.11 13.53
C THR A 44 2.20 8.51 13.92
N GLY A 45 0.93 8.88 13.74
CA GLY A 45 0.44 10.26 13.93
C GLY A 45 0.95 11.27 12.89
N GLN A 46 2.00 10.94 12.13
CA GLN A 46 2.55 11.74 11.03
C GLN A 46 3.05 10.82 9.89
N GLY A 47 2.41 10.89 8.72
CA GLY A 47 2.84 10.12 7.54
C GLY A 47 1.94 8.93 7.22
N TYR A 48 2.53 7.73 7.12
CA TYR A 48 1.78 6.51 6.80
C TYR A 48 0.79 6.15 7.92
N ARG A 49 -0.46 5.90 7.51
CA ARG A 49 -1.54 5.49 8.40
C ARG A 49 -2.29 4.32 7.78
N GLY A 50 -2.04 3.13 8.31
CA GLY A 50 -2.77 1.91 7.97
C GLY A 50 -3.12 1.19 9.26
N VAL A 51 -4.31 1.43 9.80
CA VAL A 51 -4.77 0.75 11.02
C VAL A 51 -5.97 -0.13 10.72
N VAL A 52 -6.01 -1.26 11.41
CA VAL A 52 -7.14 -2.18 11.42
C VAL A 52 -7.43 -2.54 12.88
N PRO A 53 -8.70 -2.78 13.24
CA PRO A 53 -9.05 -3.12 14.62
C PRO A 53 -8.56 -4.52 15.00
N SER A 54 -8.48 -5.45 14.05
CA SER A 54 -7.97 -6.80 14.25
C SER A 54 -7.19 -7.28 13.02
N VAL A 55 -6.30 -8.25 13.22
CA VAL A 55 -5.52 -8.91 12.16
C VAL A 55 -5.75 -10.41 12.24
N THR A 56 -5.95 -11.07 11.11
CA THR A 56 -6.05 -12.52 11.01
C THR A 56 -4.82 -13.06 10.28
N LEU A 57 -4.01 -13.84 11.00
CA LEU A 57 -2.83 -14.52 10.45
C LEU A 57 -3.18 -15.97 10.09
N THR A 58 -2.61 -16.48 9.01
CA THR A 58 -2.83 -17.85 8.53
C THR A 58 -1.52 -18.56 8.20
N ALA A 59 -1.41 -19.85 8.50
CA ALA A 59 -0.28 -20.69 8.11
C ALA A 59 -0.73 -22.14 7.93
N GLU A 60 -0.19 -22.83 6.92
CA GLU A 60 -0.63 -24.19 6.53
C GLU A 60 -0.34 -25.25 7.61
N ASN A 61 0.79 -25.13 8.32
CA ASN A 61 1.21 -26.10 9.34
C ASN A 61 1.07 -25.56 10.77
N GLY A 62 0.27 -24.51 10.95
CA GLY A 62 0.11 -23.86 12.24
C GLY A 62 1.18 -22.80 12.55
N MET A 63 1.11 -22.23 13.74
CA MET A 63 1.92 -21.07 14.14
C MET A 63 2.41 -21.19 15.58
N GLU A 64 3.66 -20.83 15.81
CA GLU A 64 4.22 -20.60 17.13
C GLU A 64 3.99 -19.14 17.52
N VAL A 65 3.54 -18.92 18.75
CA VAL A 65 3.27 -17.57 19.28
C VAL A 65 4.03 -17.37 20.58
N VAL A 66 4.91 -16.38 20.60
CA VAL A 66 5.66 -15.98 21.79
C VAL A 66 5.10 -14.67 22.32
N LEU A 67 4.64 -14.66 23.56
CA LEU A 67 4.29 -13.45 24.28
C LEU A 67 5.54 -12.86 24.91
N ASN A 68 5.79 -11.58 24.68
CA ASN A 68 6.86 -10.81 25.31
C ASN A 68 6.28 -9.63 26.08
N GLY A 69 6.40 -9.66 27.41
CA GLY A 69 5.87 -8.63 28.28
C GLY A 69 6.75 -8.37 29.51
N PRO A 70 6.28 -7.54 30.47
CA PRO A 70 7.05 -7.19 31.67
C PRO A 70 7.50 -8.39 32.51
N GLU A 71 6.75 -9.49 32.48
CA GLU A 71 7.01 -10.73 33.19
C GLU A 71 8.01 -11.66 32.47
N GLY A 72 8.43 -11.31 31.25
CA GLY A 72 9.38 -12.08 30.43
C GLY A 72 8.78 -12.58 29.11
N LYS A 73 9.47 -13.55 28.50
CA LYS A 73 9.02 -14.25 27.30
C LYS A 73 8.32 -15.55 27.67
N THR A 74 7.16 -15.81 27.09
CA THR A 74 6.35 -17.00 27.32
C THR A 74 5.89 -17.59 25.99
N ASP A 75 6.20 -18.86 25.75
CA ASP A 75 5.67 -19.59 24.61
C ASP A 75 4.19 -19.91 24.87
N LEU A 76 3.31 -19.43 24.00
CA LEU A 76 1.88 -19.70 24.10
C LEU A 76 1.57 -21.06 23.45
N PRO A 77 0.80 -21.93 24.13
CA PRO A 77 0.38 -23.20 23.56
C PRO A 77 -0.43 -22.97 22.27
N GLU A 78 -0.02 -23.65 21.20
CA GLU A 78 -0.72 -23.60 19.93
C GLU A 78 -2.15 -24.14 20.08
N LEU A 79 -3.13 -23.35 19.66
CA LEU A 79 -4.52 -23.79 19.56
C LEU A 79 -4.77 -24.23 18.13
N LYS A 80 -5.39 -25.41 17.97
CA LYS A 80 -5.62 -26.02 16.66
C LYS A 80 -6.32 -25.07 15.68
N GLY A 81 -5.80 -25.01 14.46
CA GLY A 81 -6.40 -24.32 13.31
C GLY A 81 -5.33 -23.63 12.47
N ASP A 82 -5.62 -23.42 11.18
CA ASP A 82 -4.68 -22.83 10.22
C ASP A 82 -4.73 -21.29 10.24
N ALA A 83 -5.53 -20.71 11.15
CA ALA A 83 -5.76 -19.28 11.25
C ALA A 83 -6.00 -18.86 12.71
N THR A 84 -5.48 -17.69 13.08
CA THR A 84 -5.75 -17.04 14.37
C THR A 84 -5.97 -15.54 14.16
N ARG A 85 -6.97 -14.98 14.84
CA ARG A 85 -7.25 -13.54 14.85
C ARG A 85 -6.65 -12.89 16.09
N TYR A 86 -6.07 -11.70 15.94
CA TYR A 86 -5.42 -10.95 16.99
C TYR A 86 -6.07 -9.57 17.13
N ARG A 87 -6.23 -9.13 18.37
CA ARG A 87 -6.76 -7.81 18.74
C ARG A 87 -6.13 -7.33 20.03
N VAL A 88 -5.88 -6.03 20.15
CA VAL A 88 -5.49 -5.43 21.44
C VAL A 88 -6.71 -5.38 22.37
N ASP A 89 -6.50 -5.62 23.66
CA ASP A 89 -7.56 -5.52 24.67
C ASP A 89 -7.88 -4.08 25.05
N GLU A 90 -8.71 -3.42 24.23
CA GLU A 90 -9.20 -2.07 24.48
C GLU A 90 -10.74 -1.99 24.41
N TYR A 91 -11.27 -0.76 24.40
CA TYR A 91 -12.70 -0.55 24.22
C TYR A 91 -13.12 -0.99 22.82
N HIS A 92 -14.31 -1.57 22.70
CA HIS A 92 -14.87 -2.03 21.44
C HIS A 92 -16.39 -1.99 21.47
N LEU A 93 -17.01 -2.20 20.31
CA LEU A 93 -18.47 -2.21 20.18
C LEU A 93 -18.99 -3.63 20.02
N ILE A 94 -20.06 -3.95 20.73
CA ILE A 94 -21.00 -5.00 20.34
C ILE A 94 -22.14 -4.30 19.61
N VAL A 95 -22.15 -4.37 18.28
CA VAL A 95 -23.12 -3.70 17.40
C VAL A 95 -24.50 -4.32 17.56
N ALA A 96 -24.56 -5.65 17.64
CA ALA A 96 -25.77 -6.42 17.87
C ALA A 96 -25.41 -7.78 18.49
N GLU A 97 -26.36 -8.37 19.21
CA GLU A 97 -26.31 -9.75 19.72
C GLU A 97 -27.61 -10.46 19.31
N THR A 98 -27.50 -11.67 18.75
CA THR A 98 -28.65 -12.46 18.29
C THR A 98 -28.35 -13.95 18.35
N GLY A 99 -29.36 -14.79 18.61
CA GLY A 99 -29.24 -16.25 18.47
C GLY A 99 -29.34 -16.74 17.02
N ASP A 100 -29.69 -15.85 16.07
CA ASP A 100 -29.84 -16.17 14.64
C ASP A 100 -28.56 -15.81 13.86
N TRP A 101 -27.88 -16.83 13.37
CA TRP A 101 -26.70 -16.72 12.52
C TRP A 101 -26.91 -15.85 11.28
N ASN A 102 -28.02 -16.06 10.55
CA ASN A 102 -28.28 -15.34 9.31
C ASN A 102 -28.46 -13.84 9.58
N ARG A 103 -29.09 -13.52 10.71
CA ARG A 103 -29.24 -12.13 11.16
C ARG A 103 -27.89 -11.51 11.51
N ALA A 104 -27.02 -12.23 12.23
CA ALA A 104 -25.68 -11.75 12.54
C ALA A 104 -24.85 -11.52 11.27
N GLN A 105 -24.89 -12.47 10.33
CA GLN A 105 -24.19 -12.38 9.04
C GLN A 105 -24.70 -11.18 8.21
N GLN A 106 -26.01 -10.93 8.18
CA GLN A 106 -26.58 -9.78 7.49
C GLN A 106 -26.06 -8.45 8.07
N ILE A 107 -25.99 -8.33 9.41
CA ILE A 107 -25.49 -7.12 10.06
C ILE A 107 -23.99 -6.96 9.78
N ALA A 108 -23.19 -8.03 9.87
CA ALA A 108 -21.77 -8.01 9.53
C ALA A 108 -21.52 -7.57 8.07
N GLN A 109 -22.34 -8.04 7.12
CA GLN A 109 -22.27 -7.60 5.73
C GLN A 109 -22.62 -6.11 5.58
N GLN A 110 -23.63 -5.61 6.30
CA GLN A 110 -23.98 -4.18 6.31
C GLN A 110 -22.88 -3.30 6.90
N MET A 111 -22.15 -3.80 7.91
CA MET A 111 -20.96 -3.15 8.47
C MET A 111 -19.85 -3.05 7.41
N SER A 112 -19.51 -4.17 6.76
CA SER A 112 -18.45 -4.23 5.74
C SER A 112 -18.76 -3.34 4.52
N GLN A 113 -20.01 -3.29 4.05
CA GLN A 113 -20.43 -2.39 2.95
C GLN A 113 -20.20 -0.90 3.28
N ARG A 114 -20.17 -0.54 4.56
CA ARG A 114 -19.88 0.80 5.06
C ARG A 114 -18.44 0.98 5.55
N LYS A 115 -17.58 -0.02 5.29
CA LYS A 115 -16.16 -0.05 5.65
C LYS A 115 -15.90 -0.05 7.17
N TYR A 116 -16.83 -0.61 7.94
CA TYR A 116 -16.59 -0.94 9.34
C TYR A 116 -16.22 -2.42 9.47
N GLU A 117 -15.43 -2.76 10.49
CA GLU A 117 -15.27 -4.15 10.92
C GLU A 117 -16.64 -4.70 11.39
N GLY A 118 -16.93 -5.94 10.99
CA GLY A 118 -18.09 -6.70 11.46
C GLY A 118 -17.69 -8.16 11.70
N SER A 119 -16.74 -8.39 12.62
CA SER A 119 -16.39 -9.74 13.06
C SER A 119 -17.56 -10.33 13.87
N ILE A 120 -17.78 -11.64 13.78
CA ILE A 120 -18.86 -12.31 14.52
C ILE A 120 -18.23 -13.18 15.59
N GLN A 121 -18.37 -12.76 16.84
CA GLN A 121 -17.91 -13.51 18.01
C GLN A 121 -19.02 -14.45 18.48
N VAL A 122 -18.68 -15.70 18.79
CA VAL A 122 -19.59 -16.64 19.45
C VAL A 122 -19.47 -16.47 20.97
N ALA A 123 -20.60 -16.39 21.64
CA ALA A 123 -20.70 -16.48 23.09
C ALA A 123 -21.85 -17.41 23.45
N LYS A 124 -21.93 -17.84 24.72
CA LYS A 124 -23.10 -18.56 25.22
C LYS A 124 -23.92 -17.71 26.19
N ARG A 125 -25.24 -17.89 26.13
CA ARG A 125 -26.22 -17.34 27.07
C ARG A 125 -27.14 -18.47 27.49
N ASN A 126 -27.17 -18.79 28.78
CA ASN A 126 -28.04 -19.84 29.30
C ASN A 126 -27.87 -21.18 28.53
N GLY A 127 -26.64 -21.49 28.13
CA GLY A 127 -26.30 -22.71 27.36
C GLY A 127 -26.57 -22.65 25.85
N GLN A 128 -27.11 -21.57 25.30
CA GLN A 128 -27.34 -21.39 23.86
C GLN A 128 -26.28 -20.47 23.24
N ASN A 129 -25.85 -20.79 22.02
CA ASN A 129 -24.98 -19.92 21.26
C ASN A 129 -25.71 -18.62 20.91
N VAL A 130 -25.03 -17.50 21.10
CA VAL A 130 -25.39 -16.19 20.60
C VAL A 130 -24.23 -15.63 19.79
N TYR A 131 -24.57 -14.88 18.76
CA TYR A 131 -23.63 -14.27 17.83
C TYR A 131 -23.58 -12.77 18.10
N GLN A 132 -22.41 -12.28 18.47
CA GLN A 132 -22.14 -10.88 18.71
C GLN A 132 -21.40 -10.29 17.51
N VAL A 133 -22.01 -9.30 16.85
CA VAL A 133 -21.31 -8.55 15.80
C VAL A 133 -20.44 -7.49 16.48
N VAL A 134 -19.13 -7.67 16.38
CA VAL A 134 -18.12 -6.86 17.04
C VAL A 134 -17.50 -5.89 16.04
N SER A 135 -17.18 -4.68 16.52
CA SER A 135 -16.58 -3.65 15.68
C SER A 135 -15.63 -2.74 16.43
N GLY A 136 -14.46 -2.52 15.83
CA GLY A 136 -13.54 -1.47 16.20
C GLY A 136 -12.74 -1.77 17.47
N THR A 137 -11.74 -0.93 17.71
CA THR A 137 -10.88 -0.97 18.89
C THR A 137 -10.47 0.47 19.17
N TYR A 138 -10.62 0.91 20.43
CA TYR A 138 -10.45 2.30 20.83
C TYR A 138 -9.75 2.36 22.19
N ASP A 139 -8.72 3.17 22.27
CA ASP A 139 -7.94 3.50 23.47
C ASP A 139 -8.81 4.05 24.64
N THR A 140 -9.88 4.77 24.32
CA THR A 140 -10.71 5.48 25.29
C THR A 140 -12.20 5.17 25.13
N TYR A 141 -12.90 5.16 26.28
CA TYR A 141 -14.36 5.04 26.32
C TYR A 141 -15.05 6.13 25.48
N GLN A 142 -14.54 7.37 25.51
CA GLN A 142 -15.14 8.49 24.79
C GLN A 142 -15.06 8.30 23.27
N ALA A 143 -13.93 7.82 22.75
CA ALA A 143 -13.78 7.49 21.34
C ALA A 143 -14.76 6.38 20.93
N ALA A 144 -14.83 5.30 21.72
CA ALA A 144 -15.78 4.21 21.49
C ALA A 144 -17.24 4.67 21.54
N ALA A 145 -17.62 5.47 22.53
CA ALA A 145 -18.98 5.98 22.70
C ALA A 145 -19.41 6.92 21.58
N ASN A 146 -18.49 7.75 21.06
CA ASN A 146 -18.74 8.56 19.88
C ASN A 146 -18.94 7.69 18.64
N GLN A 147 -18.08 6.68 18.45
CA GLN A 147 -18.19 5.78 17.31
C GLN A 147 -19.45 4.90 17.38
N ALA A 148 -19.90 4.51 18.57
CA ALA A 148 -21.17 3.81 18.79
C ALA A 148 -22.35 4.60 18.24
N LYS A 149 -22.40 5.93 18.43
CA LYS A 149 -23.45 6.80 17.87
C LYS A 149 -23.40 6.84 16.36
N THR A 150 -22.20 6.96 15.78
CA THR A 150 -21.99 6.94 14.33
C THR A 150 -22.45 5.63 13.71
N VAL A 151 -22.06 4.49 14.30
CA VAL A 151 -22.47 3.15 13.84
C VAL A 151 -23.97 2.94 14.02
N ALA A 152 -24.56 3.40 15.13
CA ALA A 152 -26.01 3.33 15.37
C ALA A 152 -26.80 4.00 14.24
N GLN A 153 -26.41 5.23 13.88
CA GLN A 153 -27.05 5.98 12.80
C GLN A 153 -26.86 5.31 11.44
N ALA A 154 -25.68 4.73 11.19
CA ALA A 154 -25.34 4.12 9.91
C ALA A 154 -26.07 2.80 9.65
N ILE A 155 -26.25 1.97 10.68
CA ILE A 155 -26.71 0.57 10.57
C ILE A 155 -28.14 0.39 11.13
N GLY A 156 -28.64 1.35 11.92
CA GLY A 156 -29.93 1.23 12.60
C GLY A 156 -29.91 0.17 13.72
N GLN A 157 -28.75 -0.02 14.36
CA GLN A 157 -28.58 -0.84 15.57
C GLN A 157 -28.31 0.06 16.78
N ASN A 158 -28.22 -0.52 17.97
CA ASN A 158 -27.86 0.20 19.20
C ASN A 158 -26.57 -0.40 19.79
N PRO A 159 -25.39 -0.03 19.27
CA PRO A 159 -24.13 -0.61 19.70
C PRO A 159 -23.86 -0.36 21.18
N LEU A 160 -23.41 -1.40 21.88
CA LEU A 160 -22.97 -1.33 23.26
C LEU A 160 -21.45 -1.16 23.30
N VAL A 161 -20.97 -0.22 24.11
CA VAL A 161 -19.54 -0.11 24.39
C VAL A 161 -19.16 -1.14 25.45
N LYS A 162 -18.06 -1.85 25.18
CA LYS A 162 -17.40 -2.79 26.09
C LYS A 162 -15.97 -2.35 26.31
N GLY A 163 -15.39 -2.74 27.44
CA GLY A 163 -14.06 -2.28 27.86
C GLY A 163 -13.18 -3.37 28.46
N PRO A 164 -11.93 -3.03 28.78
CA PRO A 164 -10.93 -3.98 29.27
C PRO A 164 -11.08 -4.31 30.77
N HIS A 165 -12.06 -3.72 31.48
CA HIS A 165 -12.18 -3.89 32.93
C HIS A 165 -12.92 -5.18 33.28
N ARG A 166 -12.27 -6.08 34.03
CA ARG A 166 -12.77 -7.43 34.35
C ARG A 166 -12.43 -7.85 35.77
N LEU A 167 -12.99 -8.99 36.20
CA LEU A 167 -12.59 -9.68 37.42
C LEU A 167 -12.03 -11.05 37.09
N GLU A 168 -10.93 -11.43 37.71
CA GLU A 168 -10.49 -12.82 37.76
C GLU A 168 -11.38 -13.59 38.74
N ALA A 169 -11.91 -14.72 38.28
CA ALA A 169 -12.80 -15.60 39.04
C ALA A 169 -12.12 -16.91 39.50
N GLY A 170 -10.98 -17.27 38.91
CA GLY A 170 -10.23 -18.48 39.25
C GLY A 170 -9.00 -18.70 38.39
N LYS A 171 -8.08 -19.54 38.89
CA LYS A 171 -6.85 -19.99 38.21
C LYS A 171 -6.86 -21.52 38.07
N PHE A 172 -6.37 -22.03 36.94
CA PHE A 172 -6.51 -23.41 36.50
C PHE A 172 -5.18 -23.94 35.93
N LYS A 173 -5.04 -25.27 35.88
CA LYS A 173 -3.83 -25.92 35.37
C LYS A 173 -3.87 -26.14 33.86
N SER A 174 -5.05 -26.15 33.27
CA SER A 174 -5.25 -26.38 31.84
C SER A 174 -6.34 -25.48 31.27
N LEU A 175 -6.31 -25.30 29.94
CA LEU A 175 -7.38 -24.62 29.21
C LEU A 175 -8.72 -25.33 29.39
N GLU A 176 -8.73 -26.67 29.37
CA GLU A 176 -9.94 -27.47 29.54
C GLU A 176 -10.62 -27.21 30.89
N GLU A 177 -9.85 -27.16 31.98
CA GLU A 177 -10.39 -26.81 33.31
C GLU A 177 -10.98 -25.40 33.33
N ALA A 178 -10.32 -24.44 32.67
CA ALA A 178 -10.80 -23.07 32.57
C ALA A 178 -12.09 -22.96 31.73
N GLU A 179 -12.20 -23.66 30.61
CA GLU A 179 -13.40 -23.70 29.76
C GLU A 179 -14.60 -24.35 30.49
N GLN A 180 -14.36 -25.42 31.24
CA GLN A 180 -15.40 -26.03 32.08
C GLN A 180 -15.90 -25.06 33.16
N PHE A 181 -15.00 -24.27 33.75
CA PHE A 181 -15.36 -23.26 34.73
C PHE A 181 -16.10 -22.05 34.11
N GLN A 182 -15.65 -21.58 32.94
CA GLN A 182 -16.34 -20.54 32.13
C GLN A 182 -17.81 -20.88 31.91
N ALA A 183 -18.12 -22.13 31.55
CA ALA A 183 -19.49 -22.57 31.26
C ALA A 183 -20.47 -22.33 32.43
N SER A 184 -19.98 -22.34 33.68
CA SER A 184 -20.79 -22.05 34.86
C SER A 184 -21.28 -20.60 34.87
N PHE A 185 -20.42 -19.64 34.53
CA PHE A 185 -20.76 -18.22 34.44
C PHE A 185 -21.66 -17.91 33.25
N GLU A 186 -21.42 -18.56 32.11
CA GLU A 186 -22.26 -18.40 30.91
C GLU A 186 -23.70 -18.86 31.16
N ALA A 187 -23.88 -19.94 31.93
CA ALA A 187 -25.19 -20.41 32.37
C ALA A 187 -25.90 -19.43 33.31
N ALA A 188 -25.15 -18.62 34.05
CA ALA A 188 -25.67 -17.52 34.89
C ALA A 188 -25.82 -16.20 34.11
N GLY A 189 -25.57 -16.19 32.80
CA GLY A 189 -25.64 -14.99 31.97
C GLY A 189 -24.52 -13.97 32.25
N ILE A 190 -23.44 -14.39 32.89
CA ILE A 190 -22.26 -13.57 33.16
C ILE A 190 -21.21 -13.89 32.08
N PRO A 191 -20.78 -12.90 31.27
CA PRO A 191 -19.70 -13.12 30.30
C PRO A 191 -18.43 -13.59 31.02
N ALA A 192 -17.80 -14.65 30.51
CA ALA A 192 -16.60 -15.25 31.06
C ALA A 192 -15.69 -15.72 29.93
N TYR A 193 -14.38 -15.64 30.14
CA TYR A 193 -13.37 -15.95 29.13
C TYR A 193 -12.20 -16.69 29.76
N PRO A 194 -11.67 -17.76 29.12
CA PRO A 194 -10.40 -18.34 29.47
C PRO A 194 -9.29 -17.35 29.10
N VAL A 195 -8.27 -17.27 29.95
CA VAL A 195 -7.15 -16.34 29.78
C VAL A 195 -5.85 -17.10 29.98
N MET A 196 -4.93 -16.95 29.02
CA MET A 196 -3.54 -17.36 29.17
C MET A 196 -2.80 -16.20 29.84
N VAL A 197 -2.18 -16.46 30.98
CA VAL A 197 -1.42 -15.48 31.78
C VAL A 197 0.03 -15.93 31.84
N SER A 198 0.95 -15.02 31.52
CA SER A 198 2.38 -15.26 31.61
C SER A 198 2.83 -15.46 33.06
N ASP A 199 3.69 -16.47 33.28
CA ASP A 199 4.37 -16.76 34.54
C ASP A 199 5.83 -17.09 34.27
N GLY A 200 6.58 -16.13 33.73
CA GLY A 200 7.93 -16.35 33.23
C GLY A 200 7.92 -17.13 31.93
N ASP A 201 8.55 -18.30 31.89
CA ASP A 201 8.62 -19.17 30.71
C ASP A 201 7.36 -20.05 30.51
N LYS A 202 6.37 -19.95 31.39
CA LYS A 202 5.18 -20.81 31.41
C LYS A 202 3.89 -20.03 31.30
N VAL A 203 2.87 -20.68 30.76
CA VAL A 203 1.50 -20.19 30.78
C VAL A 203 0.75 -20.76 31.99
N LYS A 204 0.04 -19.89 32.71
CA LYS A 204 -1.05 -20.25 33.62
C LYS A 204 -2.39 -19.95 32.96
N TYR A 205 -3.42 -20.69 33.34
CA TYR A 205 -4.78 -20.44 32.88
C TYR A 205 -5.60 -19.76 33.97
N ALA A 206 -6.44 -18.81 33.57
CA ALA A 206 -7.41 -18.17 34.45
C ALA A 206 -8.77 -18.07 33.74
N VAL A 207 -9.81 -17.75 34.51
CA VAL A 207 -11.10 -17.33 33.94
C VAL A 207 -11.41 -15.93 34.41
N TRP A 208 -11.58 -15.01 33.47
CA TRP A 208 -11.97 -13.63 33.73
C TRP A 208 -13.41 -13.39 33.31
N ILE A 209 -14.13 -12.62 34.11
CA ILE A 209 -15.55 -12.31 33.89
C ILE A 209 -15.75 -10.82 33.58
N GLY A 210 -16.73 -10.55 32.72
CA GLY A 210 -17.09 -9.21 32.27
C GLY A 210 -16.30 -8.71 31.05
N ASP A 211 -16.63 -7.48 30.66
CA ASP A 211 -15.96 -6.63 29.65
C ASP A 211 -16.44 -5.19 29.95
N GLU A 212 -16.24 -4.75 31.19
CA GLU A 212 -16.87 -3.55 31.74
C GLU A 212 -16.14 -2.29 31.28
N VAL A 213 -16.88 -1.17 31.23
CA VAL A 213 -16.36 0.11 30.70
C VAL A 213 -15.68 0.98 31.76
N SER A 214 -15.81 0.65 33.04
CA SER A 214 -15.18 1.39 34.13
C SER A 214 -15.02 0.55 35.40
N PRO A 215 -14.15 0.97 36.34
CA PRO A 215 -14.03 0.36 37.66
C PRO A 215 -15.34 0.33 38.46
N GLU A 216 -16.23 1.32 38.28
CA GLU A 216 -17.55 1.34 38.92
C GLU A 216 -18.45 0.22 38.40
N ALA A 217 -18.43 -0.02 37.08
CA ALA A 217 -19.16 -1.12 36.48
C ALA A 217 -18.61 -2.49 36.93
N VAL A 218 -17.30 -2.59 37.17
CA VAL A 218 -16.67 -3.77 37.78
C VAL A 218 -17.20 -4.04 39.21
N LYS A 219 -17.44 -3.01 40.02
CA LYS A 219 -18.04 -3.20 41.36
C LYS A 219 -19.44 -3.82 41.27
N GLU A 220 -20.23 -3.41 40.30
CA GLU A 220 -21.56 -3.98 40.06
C GLU A 220 -21.48 -5.41 39.51
N LEU A 221 -20.52 -5.68 38.61
CA LEU A 221 -20.22 -7.04 38.18
C LEU A 221 -19.86 -7.94 39.38
N LYS A 222 -18.98 -7.49 40.28
CA LYS A 222 -18.60 -8.22 41.49
C LYS A 222 -19.81 -8.55 42.37
N ARG A 223 -20.74 -7.61 42.52
CA ARG A 223 -22.00 -7.82 43.26
C ARG A 223 -22.85 -8.91 42.64
N ARG A 224 -23.04 -8.88 41.31
CA ARG A 224 -23.78 -9.92 40.57
C ARG A 224 -23.09 -11.29 40.65
N ALA A 225 -21.77 -11.32 40.52
CA ALA A 225 -20.98 -12.55 40.58
C ALA A 225 -21.01 -13.19 41.99
N ASN A 226 -20.89 -12.39 43.06
CA ASN A 226 -21.07 -12.86 44.44
C ASN A 226 -22.48 -13.39 44.72
N ALA A 227 -23.51 -12.80 44.11
CA ALA A 227 -24.88 -13.26 44.27
C ALA A 227 -25.11 -14.62 43.57
N ALA A 228 -24.50 -14.82 42.39
CA ALA A 228 -24.59 -16.08 41.64
C ALA A 228 -23.70 -17.19 42.21
N PHE A 229 -22.47 -16.86 42.61
CA PHE A 229 -21.48 -17.81 43.13
C PHE A 229 -20.76 -17.22 44.35
N PRO A 230 -21.36 -17.28 45.56
CA PRO A 230 -20.82 -16.66 46.77
C PRO A 230 -19.57 -17.37 47.31
N SER A 231 -19.31 -18.60 46.86
CA SER A 231 -18.16 -19.41 47.29
C SER A 231 -16.87 -19.05 46.57
N PHE A 232 -16.95 -18.26 45.50
CA PHE A 232 -15.78 -17.86 44.71
C PHE A 232 -15.24 -16.51 45.17
N SER A 233 -13.95 -16.30 44.92
CA SER A 233 -13.30 -15.01 45.16
C SER A 233 -13.10 -14.29 43.85
N TYR A 234 -13.34 -12.97 43.86
CA TYR A 234 -13.20 -12.12 42.68
C TYR A 234 -12.27 -10.96 42.98
N GLN A 235 -11.27 -10.79 42.13
CA GLN A 235 -10.30 -9.70 42.22
C GLN A 235 -10.06 -9.11 40.84
N GLU A 236 -9.57 -7.88 40.79
CA GLU A 236 -9.05 -7.34 39.53
C GLU A 236 -7.80 -8.15 39.14
N PRO A 237 -7.64 -8.51 37.86
CA PRO A 237 -6.43 -9.19 37.41
C PRO A 237 -5.16 -8.39 37.72
N ASP A 238 -4.13 -9.08 38.20
CA ASP A 238 -2.86 -8.50 38.60
C ASP A 238 -1.81 -8.46 37.47
N SER A 239 -1.85 -9.45 36.56
CA SER A 239 -0.88 -9.53 35.46
C SER A 239 -1.15 -8.52 34.35
N GLN A 240 -0.05 -8.00 33.80
CA GLN A 240 -0.06 -7.17 32.59
C GLN A 240 0.25 -7.99 31.33
N SER A 241 0.69 -9.24 31.47
CA SER A 241 1.03 -10.14 30.37
C SER A 241 0.03 -11.27 30.20
N TYR A 242 -0.95 -11.04 29.32
CA TYR A 242 -2.03 -12.00 29.10
C TYR A 242 -2.58 -11.99 27.68
N VAL A 243 -3.25 -13.09 27.34
CA VAL A 243 -4.11 -13.24 26.16
C VAL A 243 -5.45 -13.81 26.59
N ILE A 244 -6.54 -13.08 26.32
CA ILE A 244 -7.90 -13.55 26.50
C ILE A 244 -8.32 -14.32 25.26
N LEU A 245 -8.78 -15.55 25.47
CA LEU A 245 -9.21 -16.44 24.40
C LEU A 245 -10.69 -16.23 24.12
N LYS A 246 -11.01 -15.87 22.88
CA LYS A 246 -12.38 -15.77 22.37
C LYS A 246 -12.49 -16.58 21.08
N GLN A 247 -13.71 -16.83 20.62
CA GLN A 247 -13.98 -17.53 19.37
C GLN A 247 -14.80 -16.65 18.44
N ASP A 248 -14.33 -16.47 17.22
CA ASP A 248 -15.10 -15.88 16.14
C ASP A 248 -15.56 -16.99 15.18
N VAL A 249 -16.59 -16.69 14.39
CA VAL A 249 -17.08 -17.54 13.30
C VAL A 249 -17.09 -16.77 11.99
N TYR A 250 -16.82 -17.46 10.88
CA TYR A 250 -16.81 -16.87 9.55
C TYR A 250 -17.41 -17.85 8.54
N GLY A 251 -18.11 -17.36 7.51
CA GLY A 251 -18.72 -18.24 6.50
C GLY A 251 -19.97 -18.99 7.00
N SER A 252 -19.81 -19.82 8.03
CA SER A 252 -20.84 -20.61 8.71
C SER A 252 -20.67 -20.63 10.25
N PRO A 253 -21.67 -21.07 11.02
CA PRO A 253 -21.56 -21.24 12.47
C PRO A 253 -20.52 -22.25 12.95
N ASP A 254 -20.13 -23.20 12.08
CA ASP A 254 -19.23 -24.31 12.42
C ASP A 254 -17.77 -23.99 12.07
N GLU A 255 -17.54 -22.95 11.26
CA GLU A 255 -16.23 -22.43 10.89
C GLU A 255 -15.73 -21.45 11.97
N VAL A 256 -15.21 -22.03 13.05
CA VAL A 256 -14.68 -21.30 14.21
C VAL A 256 -13.21 -20.95 14.02
N ILE A 257 -12.84 -19.72 14.37
CA ILE A 257 -11.46 -19.24 14.46
C ILE A 257 -11.17 -18.71 15.88
N TRP A 258 -10.00 -19.07 16.41
CA TRP A 258 -9.55 -18.51 17.68
C TRP A 258 -9.20 -17.03 17.56
N LYS A 259 -9.60 -16.25 18.56
CA LYS A 259 -9.27 -14.84 18.68
C LYS A 259 -8.50 -14.58 19.97
N TYR A 260 -7.27 -14.09 19.79
CA TYR A 260 -6.33 -13.71 20.83
C TYR A 260 -6.52 -12.22 21.10
N VAL A 261 -7.16 -11.90 22.23
CA VAL A 261 -7.31 -10.52 22.68
C VAL A 261 -6.23 -10.25 23.73
N PHE A 262 -5.14 -9.60 23.33
CA PHE A 262 -3.91 -9.51 24.12
C PHE A 262 -3.74 -8.14 24.78
N SER A 263 -3.02 -8.12 25.90
CA SER A 263 -2.75 -6.91 26.66
C SER A 263 -2.07 -5.83 25.80
N PRO A 264 -2.44 -4.54 25.93
CA PRO A 264 -1.70 -3.46 25.27
C PRO A 264 -0.25 -3.31 25.77
N GLN A 265 0.12 -3.96 26.88
CA GLN A 265 1.47 -3.89 27.46
C GLN A 265 2.42 -4.98 26.95
N VAL A 266 1.97 -5.84 26.03
CA VAL A 266 2.80 -6.93 25.49
C VAL A 266 2.97 -6.84 23.98
N LYS A 267 3.95 -7.59 23.50
CA LYS A 267 4.13 -7.92 22.09
C LYS A 267 3.89 -9.41 21.91
N LEU A 268 3.26 -9.78 20.80
CA LEU A 268 3.20 -11.16 20.34
C LEU A 268 4.10 -11.29 19.11
N THR A 269 5.06 -12.20 19.14
CA THR A 269 5.81 -12.63 17.96
C THR A 269 5.18 -13.91 17.45
N VAL A 270 4.88 -13.98 16.15
CA VAL A 270 4.25 -15.11 15.49
C VAL A 270 5.15 -15.61 14.37
N GLU A 271 5.47 -16.89 14.40
CA GLU A 271 6.20 -17.59 13.34
C GLU A 271 5.34 -18.72 12.77
N ALA A 272 5.41 -18.96 11.46
CA ALA A 272 4.75 -20.12 10.86
C ALA A 272 5.62 -21.37 11.05
N ASN A 273 4.98 -22.47 11.42
CA ASN A 273 5.63 -23.78 11.40
C ASN A 273 6.04 -24.12 9.97
N LYS A 274 7.24 -24.69 9.78
CA LYS A 274 7.78 -24.97 8.44
C LYS A 274 6.84 -25.89 7.63
N ALA A 275 6.59 -25.52 6.37
CA ALA A 275 5.90 -26.32 5.37
C ALA A 275 6.88 -26.67 4.23
N GLY A 276 7.58 -27.79 4.38
CA GLY A 276 8.70 -28.12 3.49
C GLY A 276 9.86 -27.16 3.71
N ASP A 277 10.38 -26.57 2.62
CA ASP A 277 11.48 -25.59 2.66
C ASP A 277 10.99 -24.15 2.95
N GLU A 278 9.68 -23.93 3.03
CA GLU A 278 9.08 -22.60 3.10
C GLU A 278 8.25 -22.43 4.38
N SER A 279 8.39 -21.29 5.03
CA SER A 279 7.55 -20.86 6.14
C SER A 279 7.01 -19.48 5.80
N VAL A 280 5.70 -19.39 5.58
CA VAL A 280 5.03 -18.14 5.19
C VAL A 280 3.77 -17.92 6.01
N ILE A 281 3.54 -16.66 6.38
CA ILE A 281 2.36 -16.21 7.10
C ILE A 281 1.49 -15.39 6.14
N GLY A 282 0.22 -15.78 5.99
CA GLY A 282 -0.81 -15.00 5.30
C GLY A 282 -1.41 -13.94 6.20
N VAL A 283 -1.71 -12.76 5.65
CA VAL A 283 -2.36 -11.65 6.35
C VAL A 283 -3.67 -11.30 5.62
N VAL A 284 -4.80 -11.69 6.21
CA VAL A 284 -6.13 -11.57 5.58
C VAL A 284 -6.48 -10.12 5.25
N GLU A 285 -6.29 -9.21 6.20
CA GLU A 285 -6.64 -7.79 6.10
C GLU A 285 -5.70 -7.03 5.13
N ARG A 286 -4.63 -7.70 4.67
CA ARG A 286 -3.69 -7.18 3.69
C ARG A 286 -3.83 -7.90 2.34
N GLU A 287 -5.07 -8.01 1.86
CA GLU A 287 -5.42 -8.66 0.58
C GLU A 287 -4.95 -10.12 0.49
N GLN A 288 -4.93 -10.87 1.62
CA GLN A 288 -4.46 -12.26 1.67
C GLN A 288 -3.01 -12.45 1.21
N ARG A 289 -2.17 -11.41 1.33
CA ARG A 289 -0.74 -11.51 0.99
C ARG A 289 -0.02 -12.40 1.99
N THR A 290 0.95 -13.14 1.48
CA THR A 290 1.84 -14.01 2.28
C THR A 290 3.22 -13.38 2.42
N TYR A 291 3.87 -13.65 3.54
CA TYR A 291 5.14 -13.03 3.94
C TYR A 291 6.06 -14.07 4.57
N ARG A 292 7.37 -13.90 4.37
CA ARG A 292 8.42 -14.64 5.09
C ARG A 292 8.69 -14.01 6.46
N GLY A 293 9.45 -14.73 7.28
CA GLY A 293 9.90 -14.27 8.59
C GLY A 293 8.77 -14.26 9.63
N GLU A 294 8.97 -13.48 10.67
CA GLU A 294 8.04 -13.38 11.80
C GLU A 294 7.10 -12.18 11.67
N MET A 295 6.00 -12.24 12.42
CA MET A 295 5.04 -11.16 12.59
C MET A 295 5.02 -10.70 14.05
N GLU A 296 5.36 -9.44 14.29
CA GLU A 296 5.18 -8.78 15.58
C GLU A 296 3.81 -8.06 15.61
N LEU A 297 2.99 -8.40 16.60
CA LEU A 297 1.76 -7.71 16.95
C LEU A 297 1.95 -6.95 18.26
N SER A 298 1.58 -5.67 18.29
CA SER A 298 1.65 -4.85 19.49
C SER A 298 0.60 -3.75 19.50
N GLU A 299 0.45 -3.06 20.63
CA GLU A 299 -0.19 -1.75 20.67
C GLU A 299 0.84 -0.67 20.34
N TYR A 300 0.45 0.33 19.55
CA TYR A 300 1.21 1.56 19.34
C TYR A 300 0.25 2.72 19.03
N ASN A 301 0.35 3.81 19.81
CA ASN A 301 -0.49 5.02 19.69
C ASN A 301 -2.02 4.76 19.75
N GLY A 302 -2.46 3.88 20.63
CA GLY A 302 -3.85 3.48 20.84
C GLY A 302 -4.41 2.56 19.76
N HIS A 303 -3.54 1.87 19.01
CA HIS A 303 -3.92 1.08 17.85
C HIS A 303 -3.14 -0.24 17.74
N LEU A 304 -3.79 -1.27 17.21
CA LEU A 304 -3.13 -2.49 16.80
C LEU A 304 -2.10 -2.20 15.70
N THR A 305 -0.88 -2.66 15.94
CA THR A 305 0.25 -2.57 15.01
C THR A 305 0.69 -3.97 14.62
N LEU A 306 1.00 -4.13 13.33
CA LEU A 306 1.56 -5.35 12.74
C LEU A 306 2.84 -5.00 11.99
N VAL A 307 3.95 -5.60 12.42
CA VAL A 307 5.26 -5.46 11.80
C VAL A 307 5.73 -6.82 11.32
N ASN A 308 6.17 -6.91 10.07
CA ASN A 308 6.84 -8.09 9.54
C ASN A 308 8.36 -7.91 9.73
N GLU A 309 9.01 -8.86 10.41
CA GLU A 309 10.45 -8.86 10.62
C GLU A 309 11.09 -10.07 9.93
N LEU A 310 12.13 -9.82 9.15
CA LEU A 310 12.78 -10.83 8.33
C LEU A 310 14.22 -10.40 7.96
N PRO A 311 15.07 -11.34 7.51
CA PRO A 311 16.39 -11.00 6.99
C PRO A 311 16.30 -10.01 5.82
N MET A 312 17.28 -9.10 5.72
CA MET A 312 17.32 -8.08 4.66
C MET A 312 17.19 -8.69 3.26
N GLU A 313 17.87 -9.79 2.99
CA GLU A 313 17.87 -10.43 1.67
C GLU A 313 16.50 -11.03 1.31
N GLU A 314 15.81 -11.65 2.27
CA GLU A 314 14.46 -12.18 2.05
C GLU A 314 13.43 -11.08 1.79
N TYR A 315 13.55 -9.94 2.47
CA TYR A 315 12.77 -8.74 2.15
C TYR A 315 13.01 -8.28 0.72
N LEU A 316 14.26 -8.28 0.26
CA LEU A 316 14.62 -7.84 -1.08
C LEU A 316 14.08 -8.75 -2.19
N TYR A 317 13.87 -10.04 -1.93
CA TYR A 317 13.18 -10.90 -2.91
C TYR A 317 11.79 -10.36 -3.23
N GLY A 318 11.04 -9.97 -2.20
CA GLY A 318 9.71 -9.38 -2.34
C GLY A 318 9.73 -7.98 -2.97
N VAL A 319 10.73 -7.16 -2.66
CA VAL A 319 10.86 -5.80 -3.22
C VAL A 319 11.27 -5.83 -4.69
N VAL A 320 12.35 -6.52 -5.03
CA VAL A 320 12.88 -6.54 -6.40
C VAL A 320 11.84 -7.13 -7.35
N GLY A 321 11.15 -8.21 -6.97
CA GLY A 321 10.08 -8.79 -7.77
C GLY A 321 8.78 -7.97 -7.79
N SER A 322 8.63 -6.98 -6.92
CA SER A 322 7.54 -5.99 -7.00
C SER A 322 7.87 -4.85 -7.96
N GLU A 323 9.15 -4.47 -8.07
CA GLU A 323 9.63 -3.35 -8.88
C GLU A 323 9.96 -3.76 -10.33
N MET A 324 10.53 -4.95 -10.53
CA MET A 324 10.87 -5.51 -11.84
C MET A 324 10.14 -6.83 -12.06
N ALA A 325 9.68 -7.05 -13.29
CA ALA A 325 8.96 -8.28 -13.62
C ALA A 325 9.94 -9.48 -13.74
N PRO A 326 9.49 -10.71 -13.46
CA PRO A 326 10.28 -11.91 -13.74
C PRO A 326 10.69 -11.99 -15.22
N GLY A 327 11.89 -12.49 -15.50
CA GLY A 327 12.47 -12.62 -16.83
C GLY A 327 13.20 -11.36 -17.34
N TRP A 328 13.35 -10.33 -16.51
CA TRP A 328 14.25 -9.22 -16.83
C TRP A 328 15.72 -9.67 -16.81
N PRO A 329 16.62 -9.00 -17.55
CA PRO A 329 18.04 -9.35 -17.55
C PRO A 329 18.63 -9.37 -16.14
N MET A 330 19.47 -10.39 -15.84
CA MET A 330 20.05 -10.61 -14.52
C MET A 330 20.77 -9.37 -13.96
N GLU A 331 21.55 -8.68 -14.80
CA GLU A 331 22.31 -7.50 -14.37
C GLU A 331 21.40 -6.29 -14.06
N ALA A 332 20.21 -6.21 -14.68
CA ALA A 332 19.20 -5.22 -14.30
C ALA A 332 18.54 -5.56 -12.95
N LEU A 333 18.27 -6.85 -12.69
CA LEU A 333 17.75 -7.31 -11.40
C LEU A 333 18.76 -7.07 -10.26
N LYS A 334 20.05 -7.35 -10.50
CA LYS A 334 21.14 -7.05 -9.55
C LYS A 334 21.27 -5.57 -9.26
N THR A 335 21.17 -4.73 -10.30
CA THR A 335 21.13 -3.27 -10.16
C THR A 335 19.99 -2.88 -9.22
N GLN A 336 18.77 -3.40 -9.44
CA GLN A 336 17.63 -3.12 -8.58
C GLN A 336 17.83 -3.62 -7.15
N ALA A 337 18.43 -4.79 -6.94
CA ALA A 337 18.72 -5.35 -5.63
C ALA A 337 19.63 -4.43 -4.80
N VAL A 338 20.76 -3.98 -5.36
CA VAL A 338 21.70 -3.06 -4.69
C VAL A 338 21.05 -1.73 -4.35
N LEU A 339 20.25 -1.16 -5.26
CA LEU A 339 19.53 0.10 -5.00
C LEU A 339 18.46 -0.07 -3.92
N SER A 340 17.74 -1.18 -3.95
CA SER A 340 16.71 -1.50 -2.96
C SER A 340 17.32 -1.67 -1.58
N ARG A 341 18.43 -2.41 -1.46
CA ARG A 341 19.18 -2.58 -0.21
C ARG A 341 19.69 -1.25 0.32
N THR A 342 20.33 -0.44 -0.53
CA THR A 342 20.85 0.88 -0.16
C THR A 342 19.74 1.75 0.43
N ARG A 343 18.55 1.75 -0.18
CA ARG A 343 17.40 2.56 0.26
C ARG A 343 16.85 2.07 1.60
N ALA A 344 16.82 0.76 1.83
CA ALA A 344 16.38 0.18 3.10
C ALA A 344 17.34 0.56 4.24
N VAL A 345 18.65 0.46 4.01
CA VAL A 345 19.70 0.85 4.96
C VAL A 345 19.67 2.36 5.25
N TRP A 346 19.47 3.19 4.23
CA TRP A 346 19.47 4.65 4.36
C TRP A 346 18.36 5.18 5.29
N GLN A 347 17.22 4.48 5.42
CA GLN A 347 16.04 5.00 6.12
C GLN A 347 16.06 4.84 7.64
N GLY A 348 16.87 3.95 8.21
CA GLY A 348 16.93 3.74 9.65
C GLY A 348 15.58 3.31 10.25
N ASN A 349 15.21 3.82 11.44
CA ASN A 349 13.93 3.53 12.12
C ASN A 349 12.90 4.65 11.89
N LYS A 350 12.40 4.76 10.66
CA LYS A 350 11.54 5.87 10.23
C LYS A 350 10.18 5.92 10.94
N TYR A 351 9.63 4.77 11.34
CA TYR A 351 8.28 4.66 11.91
C TYR A 351 8.27 4.43 13.42
N GLY A 352 9.41 4.52 14.09
CA GLY A 352 9.57 4.25 15.52
C GLY A 352 9.57 2.76 15.88
N VAL A 353 8.68 1.96 15.27
CA VAL A 353 8.56 0.50 15.46
C VAL A 353 9.05 -0.33 14.26
N ALA A 354 9.34 0.34 13.14
CA ALA A 354 9.72 -0.30 11.87
C ALA A 354 10.65 0.61 11.03
N ASN A 355 11.46 -0.02 10.19
CA ASN A 355 12.39 0.66 9.30
C ASN A 355 11.71 1.27 8.09
N VAL A 356 10.82 0.50 7.47
CA VAL A 356 10.12 0.83 6.21
C VAL A 356 8.62 0.48 6.32
N SER A 357 7.79 0.94 5.38
CA SER A 357 6.39 0.49 5.26
C SER A 357 6.21 -0.42 4.03
N ASP A 358 5.09 -1.13 3.96
CA ASP A 358 4.73 -1.96 2.78
C ASP A 358 4.13 -1.16 1.61
N THR A 359 4.27 0.17 1.64
CA THR A 359 3.72 1.06 0.62
C THR A 359 4.79 1.56 -0.33
N VAL A 360 4.33 2.10 -1.47
CA VAL A 360 5.19 2.75 -2.47
C VAL A 360 5.83 4.06 -1.99
N PHE A 361 5.58 4.52 -0.75
CA PHE A 361 6.27 5.69 -0.21
C PHE A 361 7.78 5.47 -0.11
N GLU A 362 8.17 4.23 0.16
CA GLU A 362 9.56 3.80 0.19
C GLU A 362 9.86 3.00 -1.06
N GLN A 363 9.33 1.77 -1.12
CA GLN A 363 9.52 0.77 -2.17
C GLN A 363 8.33 -0.19 -2.12
N ALA A 364 7.92 -0.75 -3.25
CA ALA A 364 6.83 -1.72 -3.25
C ALA A 364 7.26 -3.03 -2.56
N TYR A 365 6.60 -3.39 -1.45
CA TYR A 365 6.77 -4.69 -0.79
C TYR A 365 5.44 -5.43 -0.71
N TYR A 366 5.29 -6.47 -1.53
CA TYR A 366 4.07 -7.30 -1.58
C TYR A 366 4.28 -8.74 -1.10
N GLY A 367 5.37 -8.98 -0.39
CA GLY A 367 5.69 -10.25 0.24
C GLY A 367 6.03 -11.37 -0.75
N TYR A 368 5.83 -12.60 -0.29
CA TYR A 368 6.35 -13.84 -0.88
C TYR A 368 5.90 -14.08 -2.33
N THR A 369 4.66 -13.69 -2.67
CA THR A 369 4.09 -13.93 -4.02
C THR A 369 4.77 -13.16 -5.16
N LYS A 370 5.71 -12.25 -4.84
CA LYS A 370 6.49 -11.50 -5.83
C LYS A 370 7.86 -12.09 -6.11
N GLU A 371 8.27 -13.10 -5.36
CA GLU A 371 9.55 -13.75 -5.59
C GLU A 371 9.54 -14.56 -6.89
N SER A 372 10.73 -14.69 -7.48
CA SER A 372 11.03 -15.61 -8.57
C SER A 372 12.50 -16.03 -8.48
N ASP A 373 12.87 -17.15 -9.11
CA ASP A 373 14.21 -17.72 -8.97
C ASP A 373 15.32 -16.78 -9.48
N ASP A 374 15.06 -16.05 -10.56
CA ASP A 374 15.97 -15.03 -11.10
C ASP A 374 16.13 -13.83 -10.16
N VAL A 375 15.05 -13.40 -9.50
CA VAL A 375 15.07 -12.34 -8.50
C VAL A 375 15.86 -12.76 -7.27
N ARG A 376 15.59 -13.95 -6.71
CA ARG A 376 16.32 -14.47 -5.55
C ARG A 376 17.81 -14.56 -5.85
N LYS A 377 18.16 -15.16 -6.99
CA LYS A 377 19.54 -15.25 -7.46
C LYS A 377 20.21 -13.88 -7.59
N ALA A 378 19.52 -12.87 -8.13
CA ALA A 378 20.09 -11.53 -8.28
C ALA A 378 20.37 -10.86 -6.91
N VAL A 379 19.46 -11.05 -5.96
CA VAL A 379 19.62 -10.55 -4.59
C VAL A 379 20.79 -11.26 -3.91
N ASP A 380 20.84 -12.60 -3.97
CA ASP A 380 21.90 -13.42 -3.37
C ASP A 380 23.29 -13.11 -3.94
N GLU A 381 23.41 -12.97 -5.27
CA GLU A 381 24.69 -12.65 -5.92
C GLU A 381 25.19 -11.22 -5.59
N THR A 382 24.34 -10.37 -5.01
CA THR A 382 24.67 -9.01 -4.57
C THR A 382 24.52 -8.82 -3.06
N GLU A 383 24.50 -9.91 -2.29
CA GLU A 383 24.29 -9.89 -0.83
C GLU A 383 25.22 -8.88 -0.14
N GLY A 384 24.61 -8.01 0.67
CA GLY A 384 25.29 -6.96 1.43
C GLY A 384 25.74 -5.75 0.60
N GLU A 385 25.79 -5.81 -0.73
CA GLU A 385 26.29 -4.68 -1.51
C GLU A 385 25.31 -3.49 -1.52
N ILE A 386 25.83 -2.29 -1.23
CA ILE A 386 25.14 -1.01 -1.32
C ILE A 386 26.03 0.05 -2.02
N ILE A 387 25.43 1.16 -2.44
CA ILE A 387 26.18 2.30 -3.03
C ILE A 387 26.53 3.36 -1.97
N TYR A 388 27.78 3.82 -2.00
CA TYR A 388 28.32 4.87 -1.14
C TYR A 388 28.76 6.09 -1.93
N TYR A 389 28.51 7.28 -1.40
CA TYR A 389 29.12 8.52 -1.86
C TYR A 389 29.87 9.17 -0.69
N GLN A 390 31.17 9.39 -0.86
CA GLN A 390 32.05 9.96 0.17
C GLN A 390 31.95 9.25 1.53
N GLY A 391 31.92 7.91 1.51
CA GLY A 391 31.90 7.08 2.73
C GLY A 391 30.54 7.03 3.45
N LYS A 392 29.46 7.51 2.84
CA LYS A 392 28.09 7.40 3.37
C LYS A 392 27.18 6.74 2.35
N PRO A 393 26.17 5.94 2.76
CA PRO A 393 25.19 5.41 1.85
C PRO A 393 24.57 6.52 1.00
N ALA A 394 24.59 6.36 -0.33
CA ALA A 394 24.04 7.33 -1.26
C ALA A 394 22.51 7.20 -1.34
N GLU A 395 21.82 8.28 -1.71
CA GLU A 395 20.37 8.20 -1.93
C GLU A 395 20.08 7.47 -3.25
N SER A 396 19.63 6.22 -3.15
CA SER A 396 19.42 5.30 -4.28
C SER A 396 18.04 5.43 -4.95
N LEU A 397 17.79 6.55 -5.62
CA LEU A 397 16.53 6.79 -6.35
C LEU A 397 16.45 6.06 -7.70
N PHE A 398 15.34 5.39 -7.98
CA PHE A 398 15.08 4.76 -9.28
C PHE A 398 13.64 5.02 -9.73
N TYR A 399 13.39 4.84 -11.02
CA TYR A 399 12.10 5.08 -11.65
C TYR A 399 11.98 4.31 -12.96
N SER A 400 10.78 4.28 -13.54
CA SER A 400 10.50 3.40 -14.67
C SER A 400 11.23 3.80 -15.96
N ASN A 401 11.10 5.05 -16.42
CA ASN A 401 11.59 5.48 -17.72
C ASN A 401 11.97 6.97 -17.74
N ALA A 402 13.12 7.31 -18.31
CA ALA A 402 13.68 8.67 -18.28
C ALA A 402 13.15 9.54 -19.43
N GLY A 403 12.71 8.91 -20.51
CA GLY A 403 12.43 9.57 -21.77
C GLY A 403 13.73 9.96 -22.48
N GLY A 404 14.77 9.11 -22.41
CA GLY A 404 16.05 9.29 -23.09
C GLY A 404 17.18 9.94 -22.28
N MET A 405 16.88 10.69 -21.22
CA MET A 405 17.88 11.35 -20.36
C MET A 405 17.40 11.38 -18.91
N THR A 406 18.27 11.03 -17.96
CA THR A 406 17.98 11.15 -16.53
C THR A 406 17.97 12.61 -16.11
N ALA A 407 17.19 12.93 -15.07
CA ALA A 407 17.12 14.28 -14.52
C ALA A 407 18.39 14.60 -13.71
N ASP A 408 18.77 15.87 -13.68
CA ASP A 408 19.67 16.43 -12.69
C ASP A 408 18.91 16.79 -11.40
N GLY A 409 19.59 16.82 -10.24
CA GLY A 409 18.99 17.27 -8.96
C GLY A 409 18.25 18.61 -9.08
N THR A 410 18.78 19.54 -9.88
CA THR A 410 18.16 20.84 -10.15
C THR A 410 16.81 20.75 -10.86
N GLU A 411 16.55 19.68 -11.62
CA GLU A 411 15.30 19.48 -12.37
C GLU A 411 14.17 18.83 -11.55
N VAL A 412 14.47 18.40 -10.31
CA VAL A 412 13.49 17.75 -9.43
C VAL A 412 13.36 18.50 -8.11
N TRP A 413 14.48 18.83 -7.45
CA TRP A 413 14.53 19.49 -6.15
C TRP A 413 14.97 20.96 -6.22
N GLY A 414 15.43 21.42 -7.37
CA GLY A 414 15.95 22.77 -7.54
C GLY A 414 17.39 22.98 -7.04
N ASN A 415 18.08 21.93 -6.60
CA ASN A 415 19.47 21.99 -6.14
C ASN A 415 20.26 20.80 -6.71
N PRO A 416 21.56 20.98 -7.05
CA PRO A 416 22.37 19.91 -7.60
C PRO A 416 22.63 18.80 -6.56
N VAL A 417 22.73 17.57 -7.03
CA VAL A 417 23.10 16.40 -6.24
C VAL A 417 24.35 15.80 -6.89
N PRO A 418 25.52 15.83 -6.24
CA PRO A 418 26.79 15.57 -6.92
C PRO A 418 26.87 14.26 -7.70
N TYR A 419 26.25 13.19 -7.19
CA TYR A 419 26.26 11.86 -7.80
C TYR A 419 25.01 11.54 -8.63
N LEU A 420 24.00 12.42 -8.67
CA LEU A 420 22.78 12.28 -9.49
C LEU A 420 22.73 13.38 -10.55
N ARG A 421 23.66 13.30 -11.50
CA ARG A 421 23.76 14.22 -12.64
C ARG A 421 23.07 13.61 -13.86
N SER A 422 22.58 14.44 -14.77
CA SER A 422 21.90 14.00 -15.99
C SER A 422 22.84 13.17 -16.88
N VAL A 423 22.38 11.97 -17.28
CA VAL A 423 23.07 11.07 -18.23
C VAL A 423 22.08 10.51 -19.24
N GLU A 424 22.61 10.03 -20.37
CA GLU A 424 21.81 9.34 -21.39
C GLU A 424 21.19 8.05 -20.82
N SER A 425 19.98 7.72 -21.26
CA SER A 425 19.28 6.50 -20.86
C SER A 425 18.58 5.88 -22.06
N LYS A 426 19.07 4.74 -22.54
CA LYS A 426 18.52 4.01 -23.70
C LYS A 426 17.24 3.23 -23.36
N ASP A 427 16.25 3.91 -22.81
CA ASP A 427 15.01 3.31 -22.30
C ASP A 427 13.87 3.27 -23.33
N THR A 428 14.20 3.13 -24.62
CA THR A 428 13.22 3.16 -25.72
C THR A 428 12.43 1.87 -25.87
N TYR A 429 12.81 0.77 -25.20
CA TYR A 429 12.16 -0.54 -25.32
C TYR A 429 10.62 -0.48 -25.34
N PRO A 430 9.92 0.24 -24.44
CA PRO A 430 8.46 0.31 -24.49
C PRO A 430 7.90 1.05 -25.71
N MET A 431 8.64 2.00 -26.26
CA MET A 431 8.27 2.80 -27.43
C MET A 431 8.53 2.02 -28.72
N ASP A 432 9.65 1.31 -28.80
CA ASP A 432 10.03 0.53 -29.98
C ASP A 432 9.04 -0.62 -30.21
N ASN A 433 8.62 -1.27 -29.12
CA ASN A 433 7.63 -2.34 -29.12
C ASN A 433 6.16 -1.86 -29.15
N ALA A 434 5.92 -0.55 -29.22
CA ALA A 434 4.57 -0.01 -29.30
C ALA A 434 3.93 -0.26 -30.68
N SER A 435 2.64 -0.58 -30.67
CA SER A 435 1.84 -0.77 -31.89
C SER A 435 1.90 0.48 -32.78
N VAL A 436 1.79 0.30 -34.09
CA VAL A 436 1.70 1.42 -35.03
C VAL A 436 0.24 1.78 -35.27
N TRP A 437 -0.05 3.07 -35.32
CA TRP A 437 -1.37 3.63 -35.60
C TRP A 437 -1.30 4.56 -36.81
N TYR A 438 -2.34 4.52 -37.63
CA TYR A 438 -2.53 5.47 -38.71
C TYR A 438 -3.46 6.58 -38.25
N ARG A 439 -3.03 7.82 -38.44
CA ARG A 439 -3.94 8.97 -38.46
C ARG A 439 -4.63 8.98 -39.81
N VAL A 440 -5.95 8.87 -39.81
CA VAL A 440 -6.76 8.73 -41.01
C VAL A 440 -7.79 9.84 -41.16
N ALA A 441 -8.15 10.12 -42.41
CA ALA A 441 -9.32 10.92 -42.77
C ALA A 441 -10.39 10.02 -43.40
N LEU A 442 -11.64 10.21 -43.00
CA LEU A 442 -12.81 9.65 -43.66
C LEU A 442 -13.28 10.56 -44.80
N ALA A 443 -14.12 10.04 -45.68
CA ALA A 443 -14.68 10.78 -46.82
C ALA A 443 -15.52 12.01 -46.39
N ASP A 444 -16.10 12.00 -45.19
CA ASP A 444 -16.85 13.12 -44.62
C ASP A 444 -15.95 14.19 -43.96
N GLY A 445 -14.63 14.02 -44.02
CA GLY A 445 -13.63 14.91 -43.41
C GLY A 445 -13.34 14.60 -41.93
N THR A 446 -13.98 13.59 -41.34
CA THR A 446 -13.69 13.17 -39.96
C THR A 446 -12.26 12.66 -39.86
N LEU A 447 -11.52 13.17 -38.88
CA LEU A 447 -10.16 12.75 -38.58
C LEU A 447 -10.16 11.85 -37.34
N GLY A 448 -9.37 10.78 -37.38
CA GLY A 448 -9.16 9.91 -36.23
C GLY A 448 -7.98 8.98 -36.40
N TYR A 449 -7.90 7.99 -35.51
CA TYR A 449 -6.80 7.03 -35.47
C TYR A 449 -7.33 5.60 -35.49
N VAL A 450 -6.67 4.74 -36.25
CA VAL A 450 -6.92 3.29 -36.34
C VAL A 450 -5.57 2.56 -36.25
N ARG A 451 -5.53 1.40 -35.59
CA ARG A 451 -4.31 0.59 -35.47
C ARG A 451 -3.97 -0.04 -36.83
N ASN A 452 -2.70 -0.07 -37.20
CA ASN A 452 -2.31 -0.43 -38.57
C ASN A 452 -2.62 -1.89 -38.94
N ASP A 453 -2.64 -2.79 -37.97
CA ASP A 453 -3.02 -4.20 -38.13
C ASP A 453 -4.52 -4.42 -38.37
N LEU A 454 -5.35 -3.37 -38.23
CA LEU A 454 -6.80 -3.40 -38.48
C LEU A 454 -7.16 -2.80 -39.85
N VAL A 455 -6.16 -2.49 -40.69
CA VAL A 455 -6.36 -1.95 -42.03
C VAL A 455 -5.51 -2.68 -43.08
N THR A 456 -5.97 -2.65 -44.32
CA THR A 456 -5.24 -3.15 -45.49
C THR A 456 -5.03 -2.00 -46.46
N GLU A 457 -3.77 -1.63 -46.73
CA GLU A 457 -3.45 -0.63 -47.76
C GLU A 457 -3.83 -1.14 -49.15
N THR A 458 -4.48 -0.30 -49.96
CA THR A 458 -4.96 -0.69 -51.30
C THR A 458 -3.88 -0.58 -52.38
N GLY A 459 -2.74 0.04 -52.05
CA GLY A 459 -1.70 0.42 -53.01
C GLY A 459 -2.06 1.64 -53.88
N GLN A 460 -3.23 2.24 -53.66
CA GLN A 460 -3.67 3.45 -54.36
C GLN A 460 -3.39 4.71 -53.52
N SER A 461 -3.29 5.85 -54.19
CA SER A 461 -3.23 7.16 -53.55
C SER A 461 -4.34 8.06 -54.08
N ASN A 462 -4.81 8.98 -53.23
CA ASN A 462 -5.76 10.00 -53.64
C ASN A 462 -5.10 11.08 -54.53
N SER A 463 -5.87 12.07 -54.97
CA SER A 463 -5.38 13.18 -55.83
C SER A 463 -4.27 14.03 -55.19
N GLU A 464 -4.09 13.96 -53.88
CA GLU A 464 -3.02 14.63 -53.11
C GLU A 464 -1.82 13.72 -52.84
N GLY A 465 -1.81 12.50 -53.40
CA GLY A 465 -0.75 11.52 -53.21
C GLY A 465 -0.79 10.81 -51.85
N LYS A 466 -1.87 10.95 -51.06
CA LYS A 466 -2.04 10.26 -49.78
C LYS A 466 -2.53 8.84 -49.98
N ARG A 467 -1.93 7.89 -49.27
CA ARG A 467 -2.22 6.45 -49.36
C ARG A 467 -3.66 6.16 -48.93
N ILE A 468 -4.31 5.24 -49.63
CA ILE A 468 -5.66 4.76 -49.32
C ILE A 468 -5.57 3.36 -48.70
N ALA A 469 -6.38 3.11 -47.68
CA ALA A 469 -6.53 1.81 -47.03
C ALA A 469 -8.00 1.48 -46.80
N VAL A 470 -8.30 0.21 -46.56
CA VAL A 470 -9.62 -0.26 -46.16
C VAL A 470 -9.57 -0.95 -44.80
N ILE A 471 -10.62 -0.81 -44.01
CA ILE A 471 -10.75 -1.50 -42.73
C ILE A 471 -10.84 -3.03 -42.97
N SER A 472 -9.98 -3.81 -42.29
CA SER A 472 -9.87 -5.26 -42.50
C SER A 472 -10.68 -6.10 -41.50
N THR A 473 -11.19 -5.50 -40.42
CA THR A 473 -11.95 -6.18 -39.36
C THR A 473 -13.30 -5.53 -39.09
N GLU A 474 -14.28 -6.33 -38.65
CA GLU A 474 -15.60 -5.81 -38.27
C GLU A 474 -15.52 -4.92 -37.02
N ASN A 475 -16.37 -3.89 -37.00
CA ASN A 475 -16.55 -2.99 -35.86
C ASN A 475 -15.26 -2.31 -35.37
N THR A 476 -14.43 -1.85 -36.31
CA THR A 476 -13.16 -1.19 -35.98
C THR A 476 -13.39 0.20 -35.41
N ASN A 477 -12.92 0.46 -34.19
CA ASN A 477 -13.09 1.76 -33.54
C ASN A 477 -12.17 2.82 -34.16
N LEU A 478 -12.75 3.90 -34.69
CA LEU A 478 -12.03 5.14 -34.97
C LEU A 478 -11.88 5.93 -33.67
N ARG A 479 -10.65 6.27 -33.29
CA ARG A 479 -10.36 6.90 -32.00
C ARG A 479 -9.86 8.33 -32.13
N SER A 480 -10.01 9.11 -31.06
CA SER A 480 -9.50 10.49 -30.98
C SER A 480 -7.97 10.59 -30.90
N GLY A 481 -7.28 9.48 -30.64
CA GLY A 481 -5.83 9.39 -30.53
C GLY A 481 -5.33 7.94 -30.57
N PRO A 482 -4.01 7.72 -30.69
CA PRO A 482 -3.42 6.41 -30.95
C PRO A 482 -3.28 5.58 -29.66
N SER A 483 -4.39 5.25 -29.00
CA SER A 483 -4.41 4.30 -27.88
C SER A 483 -5.81 3.75 -27.67
N THR A 484 -5.88 2.48 -27.26
CA THR A 484 -7.16 1.81 -26.95
C THR A 484 -7.73 2.17 -25.57
N THR A 485 -6.92 2.75 -24.69
CA THR A 485 -7.25 2.90 -23.26
C THR A 485 -7.54 4.34 -22.85
N THR A 486 -6.87 5.32 -23.47
CA THR A 486 -6.92 6.72 -23.05
C THR A 486 -7.74 7.62 -23.97
N HIS A 487 -8.15 7.11 -25.13
CA HIS A 487 -8.86 7.88 -26.16
C HIS A 487 -10.26 7.34 -26.41
N ARG A 488 -11.22 8.27 -26.50
CA ARG A 488 -12.63 7.94 -26.78
C ARG A 488 -12.79 7.40 -28.20
N VAL A 489 -13.80 6.56 -28.37
CA VAL A 489 -14.28 6.15 -29.68
C VAL A 489 -15.05 7.31 -30.28
N LEU A 490 -14.68 7.72 -31.49
CA LEU A 490 -15.36 8.74 -32.28
C LEU A 490 -16.50 8.10 -33.09
N SER A 491 -16.21 6.97 -33.71
CA SER A 491 -17.16 6.17 -34.49
C SER A 491 -16.67 4.72 -34.61
N VAL A 492 -17.55 3.85 -35.10
CA VAL A 492 -17.25 2.45 -35.39
C VAL A 492 -17.33 2.26 -36.91
N LEU A 493 -16.25 1.77 -37.51
CA LEU A 493 -16.11 1.60 -38.95
C LEU A 493 -16.38 0.14 -39.35
N PRO A 494 -17.19 -0.12 -40.39
CA PRO A 494 -17.42 -1.46 -40.91
C PRO A 494 -16.23 -1.96 -41.72
N THR A 495 -16.14 -3.29 -41.90
CA THR A 495 -15.19 -3.91 -42.83
C THR A 495 -15.34 -3.34 -44.23
N GLY A 496 -14.23 -3.04 -44.89
CA GLY A 496 -14.21 -2.47 -46.24
C GLY A 496 -14.40 -0.96 -46.29
N ALA A 497 -14.63 -0.28 -45.16
CA ALA A 497 -14.68 1.19 -45.14
C ALA A 497 -13.34 1.77 -45.60
N GLU A 498 -13.38 2.69 -46.57
CA GLU A 498 -12.20 3.35 -47.10
C GLU A 498 -11.74 4.48 -46.17
N VAL A 499 -10.42 4.57 -45.96
CA VAL A 499 -9.77 5.61 -45.17
C VAL A 499 -8.53 6.14 -45.89
N THR A 500 -8.29 7.44 -45.79
CA THR A 500 -7.05 8.07 -46.30
C THR A 500 -6.03 8.15 -45.18
N ILE A 501 -4.85 7.55 -45.34
CA ILE A 501 -3.75 7.61 -44.37
C ILE A 501 -3.03 8.95 -44.49
N LEU A 502 -3.05 9.72 -43.39
CA LEU A 502 -2.42 11.03 -43.32
C LEU A 502 -0.99 10.93 -42.78
N SER A 503 -0.77 10.10 -41.76
CA SER A 503 0.52 9.88 -41.11
C SER A 503 0.52 8.60 -40.28
N GLU A 504 1.71 8.08 -39.98
CA GLU A 504 1.91 6.99 -39.03
C GLU A 504 2.42 7.55 -37.70
N VAL A 505 1.93 7.00 -36.59
CA VAL A 505 2.34 7.34 -35.24
C VAL A 505 2.46 6.07 -34.39
N LYS A 506 3.36 6.08 -33.41
CA LYS A 506 3.43 5.02 -32.40
C LYS A 506 2.29 5.15 -31.40
N GLU A 507 1.85 4.03 -30.86
CA GLU A 507 0.83 3.97 -29.82
C GLU A 507 1.27 4.80 -28.60
N GLU A 508 0.37 5.68 -28.15
CA GLU A 508 0.52 6.37 -26.89
C GLU A 508 0.44 5.35 -25.75
N ASN A 509 1.43 5.40 -24.86
CA ASN A 509 1.55 4.48 -23.74
C ASN A 509 1.95 5.25 -22.47
N ALA A 510 2.42 4.54 -21.45
CA ALA A 510 2.82 5.16 -20.19
C ALA A 510 4.04 6.10 -20.35
N TYR A 511 4.87 5.90 -21.37
CA TYR A 511 6.20 6.50 -21.56
C TYR A 511 6.27 7.47 -22.74
N SER A 512 5.26 7.47 -23.61
CA SER A 512 5.01 8.49 -24.63
C SER A 512 3.52 8.82 -24.60
N TRP A 513 3.18 10.01 -24.10
CA TRP A 513 1.83 10.30 -23.64
C TRP A 513 1.35 11.68 -24.07
N THR A 514 0.04 11.78 -24.33
CA THR A 514 -0.66 13.05 -24.52
C THR A 514 -1.65 13.29 -23.36
N ARG A 515 -1.78 14.54 -22.91
CA ARG A 515 -2.79 14.99 -21.95
C ARG A 515 -3.50 16.24 -22.45
N GLY A 516 -4.80 16.31 -22.18
CA GLY A 516 -5.70 17.30 -22.77
C GLY A 516 -6.42 16.78 -24.03
N PRO A 517 -6.95 17.67 -24.89
CA PRO A 517 -6.88 19.13 -24.79
C PRO A 517 -7.58 19.67 -23.54
N PHE A 518 -6.94 20.63 -22.87
CA PHE A 518 -7.51 21.39 -21.76
C PHE A 518 -7.93 22.77 -22.24
N THR A 519 -9.11 23.23 -21.85
CA THR A 519 -9.55 24.61 -22.08
C THR A 519 -8.73 25.61 -21.27
N SER A 520 -8.69 26.87 -21.71
CA SER A 520 -8.09 27.98 -20.96
C SER A 520 -8.55 28.08 -19.50
N THR A 521 -9.81 27.73 -19.21
CA THR A 521 -10.39 27.76 -17.86
C THR A 521 -9.92 26.59 -17.01
N GLU A 522 -9.81 25.39 -17.59
CA GLU A 522 -9.29 24.21 -16.89
C GLU A 522 -7.82 24.41 -16.50
N VAL A 523 -6.99 24.96 -17.40
CA VAL A 523 -5.58 25.28 -17.09
C VAL A 523 -5.50 26.34 -15.97
N ALA A 524 -6.32 27.39 -16.03
CA ALA A 524 -6.37 28.40 -14.97
C ALA A 524 -6.76 27.77 -13.61
N ALA A 525 -7.76 26.89 -13.62
CA ALA A 525 -8.23 26.20 -12.42
C ALA A 525 -7.14 25.29 -11.83
N MET A 526 -6.40 24.56 -12.65
CA MET A 526 -5.26 23.72 -12.24
C MET A 526 -4.17 24.54 -11.55
N ILE A 527 -3.75 25.65 -12.15
CA ILE A 527 -2.72 26.54 -11.57
C ILE A 527 -3.21 27.15 -10.25
N ASN A 528 -4.47 27.59 -10.20
CA ASN A 528 -5.06 28.16 -8.99
C ASN A 528 -5.24 27.13 -7.87
N ALA A 529 -5.59 25.88 -8.19
CA ALA A 529 -5.71 24.80 -7.21
C ALA A 529 -4.35 24.44 -6.59
N ALA A 530 -3.26 24.65 -7.32
CA ALA A 530 -1.91 24.47 -6.82
C ALA A 530 -1.41 25.63 -5.94
N HIS A 531 -2.17 26.73 -5.77
CA HIS A 531 -1.74 27.91 -5.03
C HIS A 531 -1.32 27.58 -3.59
N ASP A 532 -2.18 26.91 -2.83
CA ASP A 532 -1.93 26.66 -1.41
C ASP A 532 -0.81 25.62 -1.18
N LYS A 533 -0.65 24.67 -2.12
CA LYS A 533 0.35 23.57 -2.01
C LYS A 533 1.72 23.93 -2.59
N ASN A 534 1.75 24.71 -3.67
CA ASN A 534 2.95 24.97 -4.46
C ASN A 534 3.30 26.47 -4.57
N LYS A 535 2.57 27.35 -3.86
CA LYS A 535 2.75 28.82 -3.92
C LYS A 535 2.59 29.41 -5.33
N ALA A 536 1.88 28.71 -6.21
CA ALA A 536 1.63 29.16 -7.58
C ALA A 536 0.82 30.45 -7.61
N PRO A 537 1.13 31.45 -8.45
CA PRO A 537 0.38 32.70 -8.46
C PRO A 537 -1.05 32.49 -8.95
N ARG A 538 -1.99 33.25 -8.36
CA ARG A 538 -3.37 33.22 -8.83
C ARG A 538 -3.47 33.86 -10.22
N ILE A 539 -4.02 33.11 -11.15
CA ILE A 539 -4.37 33.59 -12.48
C ILE A 539 -5.82 34.05 -12.46
N SER A 540 -6.02 35.35 -12.70
CA SER A 540 -7.34 35.95 -12.89
C SER A 540 -7.75 35.86 -14.36
N GLY A 541 -8.84 35.15 -14.65
CA GLY A 541 -9.38 35.00 -16.01
C GLY A 541 -8.79 33.81 -16.79
N ASN A 542 -8.97 33.83 -18.12
CA ASN A 542 -8.58 32.74 -19.01
C ASN A 542 -7.06 32.71 -19.24
N VAL A 543 -6.48 31.51 -19.28
CA VAL A 543 -5.11 31.32 -19.77
C VAL A 543 -5.11 31.43 -21.30
N THR A 544 -4.57 32.52 -21.83
CA THR A 544 -4.43 32.81 -23.27
C THR A 544 -3.03 32.52 -23.78
N SER A 545 -2.04 32.34 -22.91
CA SER A 545 -0.74 31.79 -23.25
C SER A 545 -0.21 30.90 -22.12
N LEU A 546 0.42 29.78 -22.49
CA LEU A 546 1.11 28.88 -21.58
C LEU A 546 2.42 28.48 -22.25
N LYS A 547 3.56 28.78 -21.63
CA LYS A 547 4.86 28.56 -22.24
C LYS A 547 5.84 27.96 -21.25
N VAL A 548 6.67 27.04 -21.75
CA VAL A 548 7.89 26.62 -21.06
C VAL A 548 8.93 27.71 -21.28
N THR A 549 9.47 28.27 -20.20
CA THR A 549 10.47 29.35 -20.26
C THR A 549 11.89 28.86 -20.03
N GLU A 550 12.05 27.72 -19.33
CA GLU A 550 13.36 27.16 -19.03
C GLU A 550 13.30 25.63 -18.94
N ARG A 551 14.35 24.98 -19.43
CA ARG A 551 14.56 23.53 -19.34
C ARG A 551 15.92 23.26 -18.70
N GLY A 552 16.00 22.21 -17.90
CA GLY A 552 17.26 21.75 -17.36
C GLY A 552 18.03 20.83 -18.31
N PRO A 553 19.15 20.23 -17.82
CA PRO A 553 20.06 19.43 -18.63
C PRO A 553 19.42 18.23 -19.35
N SER A 554 18.39 17.61 -18.76
CA SER A 554 17.71 16.46 -19.36
C SER A 554 16.61 16.87 -20.36
N GLY A 555 16.39 18.17 -20.52
CA GLY A 555 15.26 18.75 -21.26
C GLY A 555 13.96 18.82 -20.47
N ARG A 556 13.97 18.53 -19.16
CA ARG A 556 12.78 18.65 -18.31
C ARG A 556 12.44 20.11 -18.06
N VAL A 557 11.15 20.39 -17.95
CA VAL A 557 10.63 21.73 -17.65
C VAL A 557 11.01 22.11 -16.22
N ILE A 558 11.71 23.23 -16.05
CA ILE A 558 12.05 23.78 -14.74
C ILE A 558 11.40 25.13 -14.47
N ALA A 559 10.96 25.84 -15.52
CA ALA A 559 10.14 27.04 -15.38
C ALA A 559 9.10 27.15 -16.50
N MET A 560 7.93 27.70 -16.13
CA MET A 560 6.84 27.99 -17.06
C MET A 560 6.22 29.35 -16.74
N GLU A 561 5.58 29.94 -17.73
CA GLU A 561 4.72 31.11 -17.57
C GLU A 561 3.32 30.87 -18.13
N ALA A 562 2.33 31.51 -17.51
CA ALA A 562 0.99 31.65 -18.05
C ALA A 562 0.62 33.13 -18.13
N ASN A 563 0.13 33.57 -19.29
CA ASN A 563 -0.19 34.99 -19.57
C ASN A 563 0.99 35.94 -19.26
N GLY A 564 2.23 35.50 -19.51
CA GLY A 564 3.46 36.28 -19.22
C GLY A 564 3.82 36.38 -17.73
N LYS A 565 3.15 35.62 -16.86
CA LYS A 565 3.48 35.53 -15.42
C LYS A 565 4.07 34.16 -15.11
N SER A 566 5.23 34.15 -14.46
CA SER A 566 5.90 32.92 -14.01
C SER A 566 4.99 32.10 -13.09
N ILE A 567 4.92 30.79 -13.33
CA ILE A 567 4.21 29.84 -12.48
C ILE A 567 5.19 29.35 -11.41
N VAL A 568 5.07 29.90 -10.20
CA VAL A 568 5.90 29.50 -9.07
C VAL A 568 5.48 28.12 -8.56
N VAL A 569 6.45 27.25 -8.31
CA VAL A 569 6.24 25.91 -7.75
C VAL A 569 7.20 25.66 -6.59
N SER A 570 6.84 24.74 -5.70
CA SER A 570 7.66 24.35 -4.54
C SER A 570 8.96 23.65 -4.94
N SER A 571 8.94 22.91 -6.04
CA SER A 571 10.10 22.38 -6.74
C SER A 571 9.76 22.17 -8.22
N PRO A 572 10.76 22.07 -9.12
CA PRO A 572 10.50 21.84 -10.54
C PRO A 572 9.63 20.60 -10.86
N ASP A 573 9.79 19.47 -10.16
CA ASP A 573 8.95 18.27 -10.39
C ASP A 573 7.46 18.52 -10.07
N ALA A 574 7.14 19.52 -9.23
CA ALA A 574 5.77 19.81 -8.84
C ALA A 574 4.88 20.25 -10.03
N PHE A 575 5.45 20.65 -11.18
CA PHE A 575 4.68 20.89 -12.41
C PHE A 575 3.83 19.69 -12.83
N ARG A 576 4.25 18.46 -12.55
CA ARG A 576 3.44 17.26 -12.78
C ARG A 576 2.14 17.29 -12.01
N SER A 577 2.20 17.72 -10.75
CA SER A 577 1.05 17.79 -9.86
C SER A 577 0.23 19.06 -10.06
N VAL A 578 0.78 20.11 -10.68
CA VAL A 578 0.00 21.29 -11.08
C VAL A 578 -0.97 20.90 -12.18
N PHE A 579 -0.50 20.27 -13.25
CA PHE A 579 -1.32 19.89 -14.39
C PHE A 579 -1.82 18.45 -14.26
N GLN A 580 -3.11 18.27 -13.96
CA GLN A 580 -3.68 16.95 -13.70
C GLN A 580 -4.90 16.68 -14.58
N GLN A 581 -5.12 15.42 -14.96
CA GLN A 581 -6.32 14.97 -15.65
C GLN A 581 -7.04 13.91 -14.79
N GLY A 582 -8.28 14.19 -14.38
CA GLY A 582 -9.04 13.26 -13.54
C GLY A 582 -8.35 12.94 -12.20
N GLY A 583 -7.62 13.92 -11.63
CA GLY A 583 -6.85 13.74 -10.39
C GLY A 583 -5.51 13.01 -10.56
N SER A 584 -5.16 12.60 -11.78
CA SER A 584 -3.86 11.98 -12.08
C SER A 584 -2.85 13.02 -12.59
N PRO A 585 -1.69 13.19 -11.95
CA PRO A 585 -0.60 14.03 -12.43
C PRO A 585 -0.02 13.63 -13.78
N LEU A 586 0.72 14.55 -14.41
CA LEU A 586 1.54 14.22 -15.58
C LEU A 586 2.58 13.13 -15.23
N ARG A 587 2.91 12.29 -16.21
CA ARG A 587 3.82 11.15 -15.97
C ARG A 587 5.26 11.61 -15.72
N SER A 588 5.66 12.75 -16.28
CA SER A 588 6.99 13.36 -16.11
C SER A 588 6.90 14.88 -16.30
N THR A 589 7.99 15.60 -16.01
CA THR A 589 8.20 17.01 -16.39
C THR A 589 8.87 17.16 -17.77
N LYS A 590 9.11 16.05 -18.49
CA LYS A 590 9.67 16.08 -19.84
C LYS A 590 8.53 16.14 -20.86
N PHE A 591 8.00 17.35 -21.05
CA PHE A 591 6.91 17.59 -21.98
C PHE A 591 7.05 18.89 -22.76
N GLU A 592 6.31 18.97 -23.85
CA GLU A 592 5.98 20.16 -24.62
C GLU A 592 4.52 20.55 -24.39
N VAL A 593 4.23 21.84 -24.55
CA VAL A 593 2.87 22.38 -24.51
C VAL A 593 2.53 23.00 -25.85
N GLU A 594 1.44 22.55 -26.45
CA GLU A 594 0.94 23.03 -27.73
C GLU A 594 -0.43 23.70 -27.52
N MET A 595 -0.63 24.89 -28.08
CA MET A 595 -1.96 25.50 -28.17
C MET A 595 -2.65 25.04 -29.44
N VAL A 596 -3.81 24.42 -29.29
CA VAL A 596 -4.66 23.96 -30.39
C VAL A 596 -5.98 24.74 -30.40
N ASN A 597 -6.58 24.90 -31.59
CA ASN A 597 -7.86 25.60 -31.78
C ASN A 597 -7.90 27.03 -31.18
N GLY A 598 -6.74 27.67 -31.02
CA GLY A 598 -6.58 29.03 -30.47
C GLY A 598 -6.97 29.22 -29.00
N SER A 599 -7.38 28.16 -28.27
CA SER A 599 -7.96 28.28 -26.93
C SER A 599 -7.81 27.03 -26.05
N GLN A 600 -7.20 25.97 -26.57
CA GLN A 600 -6.98 24.73 -25.85
C GLN A 600 -5.50 24.38 -25.80
N PHE A 601 -5.08 23.67 -24.76
CA PHE A 601 -3.69 23.28 -24.53
C PHE A 601 -3.56 21.76 -24.48
N ILE A 602 -2.59 21.23 -25.23
CA ILE A 602 -2.21 19.82 -25.22
C ILE A 602 -0.79 19.71 -24.65
N PHE A 603 -0.61 18.79 -23.71
CA PHE A 603 0.70 18.41 -23.19
C PHE A 603 1.13 17.11 -23.87
N ARG A 604 2.33 17.09 -24.44
CA ARG A 604 2.93 15.89 -25.05
C ARG A 604 4.24 15.62 -24.34
N GLY A 605 4.38 14.46 -23.72
CA GLY A 605 5.56 14.17 -22.93
C GLY A 605 6.07 12.75 -23.07
N THR A 606 7.31 12.56 -22.62
CA THR A 606 7.99 11.27 -22.59
C THR A 606 8.50 10.95 -21.19
N GLY A 607 8.79 9.68 -20.95
CA GLY A 607 9.23 9.20 -19.65
C GLY A 607 8.12 9.09 -18.62
N PHE A 608 8.42 8.36 -17.55
CA PHE A 608 7.54 8.11 -16.42
C PHE A 608 8.37 8.11 -15.13
N GLY A 609 8.12 9.10 -14.27
CA GLY A 609 8.81 9.26 -12.99
C GLY A 609 9.58 10.57 -12.88
N HIS A 610 10.25 10.74 -11.74
CA HIS A 610 11.03 11.95 -11.43
C HIS A 610 12.26 12.11 -12.33
N GLY A 611 12.90 11.01 -12.75
CA GLY A 611 14.06 11.05 -13.63
C GLY A 611 15.42 10.99 -12.90
N LEU A 612 15.48 11.23 -11.59
CA LEU A 612 16.72 11.09 -10.80
C LEU A 612 17.16 9.63 -10.60
N GLY A 613 18.44 9.35 -10.87
CA GLY A 613 19.07 8.04 -10.66
C GLY A 613 18.77 7.03 -11.77
N VAL A 614 18.53 5.77 -11.43
CA VAL A 614 18.40 4.68 -12.41
C VAL A 614 17.04 4.66 -13.09
N SER A 615 17.06 4.66 -14.44
CA SER A 615 15.92 4.28 -15.27
C SER A 615 15.87 2.77 -15.37
N GLN A 616 14.80 2.12 -14.90
CA GLN A 616 14.66 0.67 -14.94
C GLN A 616 14.78 0.12 -16.37
N TYR A 617 14.07 0.72 -17.34
CA TYR A 617 14.21 0.31 -18.75
C TYR A 617 15.58 0.64 -19.33
N GLY A 618 16.29 1.63 -18.80
CA GLY A 618 17.65 1.95 -19.22
C GLY A 618 18.67 0.94 -18.67
N ALA A 619 18.54 0.53 -17.41
CA ALA A 619 19.30 -0.57 -16.82
C ALA A 619 19.07 -1.88 -17.58
N ARG A 620 17.81 -2.16 -17.97
CA ARG A 620 17.48 -3.29 -18.84
C ARG A 620 18.23 -3.22 -20.16
N ALA A 621 18.20 -2.08 -20.86
CA ALA A 621 18.87 -1.94 -22.15
C ALA A 621 20.39 -2.10 -22.03
N MET A 622 21.02 -1.54 -20.99
CA MET A 622 22.44 -1.74 -20.73
C MET A 622 22.77 -3.21 -20.44
N ALA A 623 21.96 -3.90 -19.64
CA ALA A 623 22.14 -5.32 -19.40
C ALA A 623 22.00 -6.16 -20.68
N GLU A 624 21.05 -5.81 -21.57
CA GLU A 624 20.89 -6.44 -22.89
C GLU A 624 22.08 -6.14 -23.84
N GLU A 625 22.76 -5.01 -23.65
CA GLU A 625 24.01 -4.65 -24.34
C GLU A 625 25.26 -5.32 -23.75
N GLY A 626 25.14 -6.04 -22.62
CA GLY A 626 26.20 -6.83 -22.00
C GLY A 626 26.98 -6.12 -20.89
N TYR A 627 26.51 -4.96 -20.42
CA TYR A 627 27.07 -4.30 -19.23
C TYR A 627 26.66 -5.04 -17.95
N ASP A 628 27.56 -5.09 -16.97
CA ASP A 628 27.25 -5.66 -15.66
C ASP A 628 26.54 -4.63 -14.74
N TYR A 629 26.01 -5.09 -13.60
CA TYR A 629 25.30 -4.21 -12.67
C TYR A 629 26.17 -3.10 -12.08
N LYS A 630 27.49 -3.27 -11.99
CA LYS A 630 28.41 -2.23 -11.48
C LYS A 630 28.59 -1.15 -12.52
N ASP A 631 28.75 -1.51 -13.79
CA ASP A 631 28.78 -0.59 -14.92
C ASP A 631 27.48 0.24 -14.97
N ILE A 632 26.33 -0.43 -14.82
CA ILE A 632 25.01 0.21 -14.81
C ILE A 632 24.91 1.20 -13.64
N LEU A 633 25.26 0.78 -12.42
CA LEU A 633 25.22 1.66 -11.24
C LEU A 633 26.14 2.86 -11.41
N GLN A 634 27.37 2.68 -11.91
CA GLN A 634 28.34 3.77 -12.10
C GLN A 634 27.94 4.74 -13.22
N HIS A 635 27.22 4.28 -14.23
CA HIS A 635 26.66 5.15 -15.28
C HIS A 635 25.63 6.12 -14.70
N TYR A 636 24.70 5.61 -13.88
CA TYR A 636 23.60 6.40 -13.32
C TYR A 636 23.96 7.16 -12.04
N TYR A 637 24.84 6.61 -11.20
CA TYR A 637 25.34 7.20 -9.97
C TYR A 637 26.83 7.47 -10.11
N GLN A 638 27.17 8.73 -10.33
CA GLN A 638 28.56 9.07 -10.62
C GLN A 638 29.35 9.28 -9.34
N ASP A 639 30.63 8.91 -9.38
CA ASP A 639 31.57 9.06 -8.25
C ASP A 639 31.15 8.26 -6.99
N VAL A 640 30.31 7.23 -7.14
CA VAL A 640 29.95 6.31 -6.05
C VAL A 640 30.86 5.08 -6.04
N THR A 641 30.98 4.46 -4.87
CA THR A 641 31.58 3.12 -4.71
C THR A 641 30.48 2.10 -4.38
N ILE A 642 30.73 0.84 -4.73
CA ILE A 642 29.84 -0.29 -4.45
C ILE A 642 30.58 -1.22 -3.50
N GLU A 643 30.12 -1.31 -2.27
CA GLU A 643 30.81 -2.00 -1.17
C GLU A 643 29.79 -2.77 -0.31
N LYS A 644 30.27 -3.79 0.41
CA LYS A 644 29.48 -4.57 1.37
C LYS A 644 29.48 -3.94 2.77
#